data_AF-A0A8H3F5D2-F1
#
_entry.id   AF-A0A8H3F5D2-F1
#
_cell.length_a   1.000
_cell.length_b   1.000
_cell.length_c   1.000
_cell.angle_alpha   90.00
_cell.angle_beta   90.00
_cell.angle_gamma   90.00
#
_symmetry.space_group_name_H-M   'P 1'
#
loop_
_entity.id
_entity.type
_entity.pdbx_description
1 polymer ?
#
loop_
_entity_poly.entity_id
_entity_poly.type
_entity_poly.pdbx_seq_one_letter_code
_entity_poly.pdbx_strand_id
1 'polypeptide(L)'
;MSWLSNKLENSFALSSVKFDFTMVKVEAPIEFDGLGSRLTTRRKADAEDGSIHRTARKLGALFEQIIPSTPNLITAYGQRVSEIIATPGINPQGLTKDGPFETFVGADATALWAAATSGISSIAMYLLATLLAGDEWDHKASISLWVELVAERKREILEGFEKNGLTLESTLMASRQDITRKELALWDASARAWLQSANQAKAKERDQFLLIAKNVHLSNPEGATTYRQVLRLWHDAMKTMEELLNGRPQLIVDRSIPSAIVSWHLFPNLLVLDKEISNICFQDKLIPRSATCTIGAATSISMEEQSLSRWSLALSHYQFYGDKVQVDSEEMFSRVNISQFLIITLGAIFGSWQVRRKDYDAAAQFLVSLWAVIRKTSLPSTTGADGLGLEWLQCLVAGANYFLDGGGLNNRSVTQLLEFGSRRGRSLIGAKEVSLFPYFGLLNPSVFRSLHQPMDIDCGITFFREIAKSMKLTDDVAIIMVDHHPNLEPPNIGLIEFASIGKIGHNNKKRLINGSPANTTSYCRCIKQTPLRARRGIMFRGPDDISIELSSRIDSIEDLGEIVFKETEENSFIDLVKSFWFGYLKLEANPNASSDSLRRTMPLFETVVGSRFFGLFAPRERRDYQARDLATSVNSVPLQTLGLDTLAPGRLYDYLSCIGTKDDRPQFAATGVFQMADIYRMAFSCVESLTAINAARHVYVDLYGATISLSVLNSANSISEVGWRPKLDTKLEFAVSPTQDNSRPLQNSPEASLLRPVCLDLLTRQQALACLAYFEYGRDTLDIDSLDHALAMSIGNSIYVVKRLLSDPFERIPSNRLQRLTGNIGRSGISILIAPIEPRIRELSCSYNLVEHKRYDLRRENNFKSTSLHLSFTQWTCPLENCQSRTQDQDAHFVESVISVRDRGEWVADLDVLSINFENLVRLGSPPCAMANHKKMTFDYISLDTWEELLDFPVANVSVFRANGNWAARLAAVSILAQKDLAHALGIFGPDEFCLDCLENRFPVSRSGFDESESGLPSFCID
;
A
#
# COMPACT_ATOMS: atom_id res chain seq x y z
N MET A 1 -47.67 -18.27 58.09
CA MET A 1 -46.85 -19.24 57.33
C MET A 1 -47.50 -19.77 56.04
N SER A 2 -48.76 -19.44 55.66
CA SER A 2 -49.32 -19.90 54.36
C SER A 2 -49.61 -18.78 53.34
N TRP A 3 -49.62 -17.50 53.74
CA TRP A 3 -49.85 -16.36 52.83
C TRP A 3 -48.60 -15.88 52.07
N LEU A 4 -47.40 -16.31 52.46
CA LEU A 4 -46.13 -15.99 51.77
C LEU A 4 -45.78 -16.99 50.67
N SER A 5 -46.23 -18.25 50.78
CA SER A 5 -45.97 -19.31 49.80
C SER A 5 -46.77 -19.11 48.50
N ASN A 6 -48.04 -18.70 48.59
CA ASN A 6 -48.85 -18.42 47.39
C ASN A 6 -48.38 -17.21 46.57
N LYS A 7 -47.68 -16.24 47.17
CA LYS A 7 -47.06 -15.13 46.41
C LYS A 7 -45.79 -15.57 45.68
N LEU A 8 -44.98 -16.43 46.30
CA LEU A 8 -43.78 -17.00 45.69
C LEU A 8 -44.12 -17.95 44.54
N GLU A 9 -45.13 -18.82 44.70
CA GLU A 9 -45.55 -19.76 43.66
C GLU A 9 -46.26 -19.08 42.48
N ASN A 10 -47.10 -18.06 42.72
CA ASN A 10 -47.71 -17.30 41.63
C ASN A 10 -46.68 -16.43 40.87
N SER A 11 -45.64 -15.93 41.54
CA SER A 11 -44.53 -15.23 40.87
C SER A 11 -43.65 -16.20 40.07
N PHE A 12 -43.47 -17.45 40.55
CA PHE A 12 -42.74 -18.48 39.82
C PHE A 12 -43.52 -18.97 38.58
N ALA A 13 -44.84 -19.09 38.66
CA ALA A 13 -45.69 -19.47 37.54
C ALA A 13 -45.79 -18.37 36.46
N LEU A 14 -45.86 -17.09 36.85
CA LEU A 14 -45.78 -15.95 35.91
C LEU A 14 -44.38 -15.76 35.31
N SER A 15 -43.31 -16.19 36.00
CA SER A 15 -41.93 -16.13 35.48
C SER A 15 -41.63 -17.10 34.32
N SER A 16 -42.58 -17.99 33.98
CA SER A 16 -42.46 -18.91 32.84
C SER A 16 -42.91 -18.29 31.50
N VAL A 17 -43.52 -17.09 31.54
CA VAL A 17 -43.75 -16.31 30.33
C VAL A 17 -42.40 -15.72 29.90
N LYS A 18 -41.80 -16.28 28.84
CA LYS A 18 -40.63 -15.69 28.18
C LYS A 18 -41.04 -14.34 27.58
N PHE A 19 -40.97 -13.27 28.37
CA PHE A 19 -41.15 -11.93 27.85
C PHE A 19 -39.99 -11.62 26.92
N ASP A 20 -40.26 -11.60 25.61
CA ASP A 20 -39.27 -11.34 24.59
C ASP A 20 -39.23 -9.84 24.30
N PHE A 21 -38.27 -9.14 24.91
CA PHE A 21 -38.06 -7.69 24.73
C PHE A 21 -37.79 -7.30 23.27
N THR A 22 -37.50 -8.28 22.40
CA THR A 22 -37.14 -8.07 20.99
C THR A 22 -38.33 -7.81 20.07
N MET A 23 -39.57 -7.98 20.55
CA MET A 23 -40.79 -7.71 19.77
C MET A 23 -41.34 -6.28 19.95
N VAL A 24 -40.77 -5.48 20.85
CA VAL A 24 -41.27 -4.13 21.16
C VAL A 24 -40.53 -3.09 20.32
N LYS A 25 -41.23 -2.53 19.32
CA LYS A 25 -40.76 -1.38 18.54
C LYS A 25 -41.19 -0.08 19.20
N VAL A 26 -40.27 0.87 19.25
CA VAL A 26 -40.50 2.23 19.75
C VAL A 26 -40.35 3.21 18.59
N GLU A 27 -41.18 4.25 18.54
CA GLU A 27 -41.00 5.32 17.57
C GLU A 27 -39.68 6.06 17.85
N ALA A 28 -38.87 6.25 16.81
CA ALA A 28 -37.58 6.92 16.94
C ALA A 28 -37.78 8.39 17.31
N PRO A 29 -36.91 8.98 18.16
CA PRO A 29 -36.98 10.42 18.45
C PRO A 29 -36.87 11.26 17.18
N ILE A 30 -37.59 12.37 17.13
CA ILE A 30 -37.72 13.22 15.94
C ILE A 30 -36.37 13.73 15.41
N GLU A 31 -35.38 13.87 16.28
CA GLU A 31 -34.04 14.32 15.96
C GLU A 31 -33.30 13.33 15.04
N PHE A 32 -33.69 12.05 15.04
CA PHE A 32 -33.12 11.01 14.19
C PHE A 32 -33.89 10.81 12.87
N ASP A 33 -34.96 11.57 12.60
CA ASP A 33 -35.73 11.42 11.35
C ASP A 33 -34.87 11.65 10.09
N GLY A 34 -33.90 12.56 10.18
CA GLY A 34 -32.92 12.81 9.12
C GLY A 34 -32.04 11.59 8.79
N LEU A 35 -31.77 10.74 9.79
CA LEU A 35 -31.09 9.44 9.63
C LEU A 35 -32.00 8.41 8.99
N GLY A 36 -33.19 8.19 9.56
CA GLY A 36 -34.14 7.17 9.10
C GLY A 36 -34.66 7.36 7.69
N SER A 37 -34.66 8.59 7.18
CA SER A 37 -35.03 8.94 5.81
C SER A 37 -33.91 8.74 4.77
N ARG A 38 -32.65 8.67 5.22
CA ARG A 38 -31.46 8.59 4.35
C ARG A 38 -30.76 7.23 4.36
N LEU A 39 -31.16 6.32 5.25
CA LEU A 39 -30.69 4.94 5.24
C LEU A 39 -31.26 4.17 4.04
N THR A 40 -30.47 3.23 3.52
CA THR A 40 -30.94 2.32 2.48
C THR A 40 -32.08 1.45 3.00
N THR A 41 -33.02 1.09 2.13
CA THR A 41 -34.18 0.25 2.47
C THR A 41 -33.76 -1.04 3.19
N ARG A 42 -32.65 -1.64 2.74
CA ARG A 42 -32.06 -2.83 3.36
C ARG A 42 -31.60 -2.57 4.79
N ARG A 43 -30.76 -1.56 5.02
CA ARG A 43 -30.24 -1.25 6.37
C ARG A 43 -31.36 -0.84 7.32
N LYS A 44 -32.36 -0.12 6.81
CA LYS A 44 -33.54 0.25 7.59
C LYS A 44 -34.32 -0.99 8.04
N ALA A 45 -34.60 -1.92 7.13
CA ALA A 45 -35.24 -3.19 7.47
C ALA A 45 -34.39 -4.03 8.45
N ASP A 46 -33.08 -4.13 8.23
CA ASP A 46 -32.17 -4.86 9.13
C ASP A 46 -32.12 -4.24 10.54
N ALA A 47 -32.22 -2.91 10.65
CA ALA A 47 -32.25 -2.19 11.92
C ALA A 47 -33.61 -2.23 12.63
N GLU A 48 -34.71 -2.39 11.89
CA GLU A 48 -36.07 -2.43 12.45
C GLU A 48 -36.56 -3.84 12.77
N ASP A 49 -36.13 -4.84 12.00
CA ASP A 49 -36.61 -6.23 12.09
C ASP A 49 -35.49 -7.27 12.25
N GLY A 50 -34.24 -6.87 12.04
CA GLY A 50 -33.09 -7.78 12.05
C GLY A 50 -32.54 -8.11 13.45
N SER A 51 -31.44 -8.85 13.48
CA SER A 51 -30.78 -9.29 14.72
C SER A 51 -30.25 -8.11 15.55
N ILE A 52 -29.81 -7.04 14.91
CA ILE A 52 -29.22 -5.88 15.58
C ILE A 52 -30.25 -5.07 16.36
N HIS A 53 -31.52 -5.06 15.92
CA HIS A 53 -32.66 -4.58 16.70
C HIS A 53 -32.76 -5.35 18.03
N ARG A 54 -32.71 -6.69 17.95
CA ARG A 54 -32.78 -7.55 19.13
C ARG A 54 -31.63 -7.29 20.08
N THR A 55 -30.41 -7.11 19.57
CA THR A 55 -29.23 -6.75 20.36
C THR A 55 -29.41 -5.41 21.07
N ALA A 56 -29.90 -4.39 20.37
CA ALA A 56 -30.17 -3.07 20.93
C ALA A 56 -31.17 -3.14 22.11
N ARG A 57 -32.25 -3.92 21.95
CA ARG A 57 -33.27 -4.14 23.00
C ARG A 57 -32.70 -4.90 24.20
N LYS A 58 -31.95 -5.98 23.97
CA LYS A 58 -31.31 -6.77 25.04
C LYS A 58 -30.33 -5.92 25.85
N LEU A 59 -29.47 -5.14 25.19
CA LEU A 59 -28.51 -4.26 25.85
C LEU A 59 -29.22 -3.12 26.61
N GLY A 60 -30.20 -2.47 25.98
CA GLY A 60 -30.98 -1.40 26.61
C GLY A 60 -31.67 -1.85 27.90
N ALA A 61 -32.30 -3.02 27.90
CA ALA A 61 -32.97 -3.59 29.07
C ALA A 61 -31.99 -4.04 30.17
N LEU A 62 -30.82 -4.56 29.81
CA LEU A 62 -29.82 -5.04 30.77
C LEU A 62 -29.17 -3.89 31.58
N PHE A 63 -28.97 -2.74 30.95
CA PHE A 63 -28.27 -1.59 31.53
C PHE A 63 -29.19 -0.44 31.96
N GLU A 64 -30.50 -0.53 31.71
CA GLU A 64 -31.49 0.53 31.97
C GLU A 64 -31.33 1.22 33.33
N GLN A 65 -31.11 0.45 34.41
CA GLN A 65 -31.02 0.96 35.78
C GLN A 65 -29.80 1.84 36.08
N ILE A 66 -28.74 1.78 35.27
CA ILE A 66 -27.49 2.51 35.52
C ILE A 66 -27.28 3.70 34.56
N ILE A 67 -28.19 3.88 33.61
CA ILE A 67 -28.09 4.95 32.61
C ILE A 67 -28.41 6.30 33.27
N PRO A 68 -27.53 7.31 33.16
CA PRO A 68 -27.83 8.65 33.66
C PRO A 68 -28.87 9.36 32.78
N SER A 69 -29.76 10.13 33.42
CA SER A 69 -30.74 10.95 32.69
C SER A 69 -30.03 12.07 31.93
N THR A 70 -30.06 12.00 30.59
CA THR A 70 -29.31 12.88 29.67
C THR A 70 -30.12 13.24 28.41
N PRO A 71 -31.30 13.87 28.58
CA PRO A 71 -32.20 14.14 27.45
C PRO A 71 -31.62 15.11 26.42
N ASN A 72 -30.90 16.17 26.85
CA ASN A 72 -30.34 17.15 25.91
C ASN A 72 -29.21 16.54 25.09
N LEU A 73 -28.40 15.66 25.68
CA LEU A 73 -27.37 14.90 24.97
C LEU A 73 -27.96 14.06 23.85
N ILE A 74 -29.05 13.34 24.13
CA ILE A 74 -29.71 12.50 23.13
C ILE A 74 -30.27 13.34 21.98
N THR A 75 -30.95 14.45 22.29
CA THR A 75 -31.48 15.40 21.30
C THR A 75 -30.34 16.00 20.45
N ALA A 76 -29.29 16.52 21.08
CA ALA A 76 -28.15 17.10 20.37
C ALA A 76 -27.42 16.07 19.50
N TYR A 77 -27.23 14.86 20.02
CA TYR A 77 -26.62 13.76 19.28
C TYR A 77 -27.46 13.35 18.07
N GLY A 78 -28.78 13.20 18.21
CA GLY A 78 -29.68 12.91 17.09
C GLY A 78 -29.63 13.97 16.00
N GLN A 79 -29.64 15.25 16.38
CA GLN A 79 -29.49 16.36 15.44
C GLN A 79 -28.14 16.33 14.73
N ARG A 80 -27.04 16.08 15.47
CA ARG A 80 -25.69 15.94 14.92
C ARG A 80 -25.59 14.80 13.91
N VAL A 81 -26.17 13.65 14.24
CA VAL A 81 -26.23 12.47 13.37
C VAL A 81 -26.97 12.79 12.07
N SER A 82 -28.14 13.43 12.18
CA SER A 82 -28.93 13.88 11.03
C SER A 82 -28.19 14.90 10.16
N GLU A 83 -27.36 15.78 10.75
CA GLU A 83 -26.48 16.70 10.00
C GLU A 83 -25.36 15.95 9.28
N ILE A 84 -24.67 15.02 9.96
CA ILE A 84 -23.55 14.26 9.41
C ILE A 84 -24.00 13.43 8.21
N ILE A 85 -25.09 12.69 8.32
CA ILE A 85 -25.58 11.83 7.22
C ILE A 85 -26.09 12.64 6.03
N ALA A 86 -26.49 13.90 6.24
CA ALA A 86 -26.88 14.82 5.18
C ALA A 86 -25.67 15.46 4.46
N THR A 87 -24.45 15.28 4.97
CA THR A 87 -23.23 15.86 4.38
C THR A 87 -22.93 15.22 3.02
N PRO A 88 -22.76 16.00 1.94
CA PRO A 88 -22.48 15.46 0.61
C PRO A 88 -21.23 14.56 0.59
N GLY A 89 -21.35 13.39 -0.03
CA GLY A 89 -20.25 12.42 -0.18
C GLY A 89 -20.07 11.44 0.99
N ILE A 90 -20.67 11.68 2.15
CA ILE A 90 -20.55 10.80 3.33
C ILE A 90 -21.50 9.60 3.23
N ASN A 91 -22.75 9.85 2.81
CA ASN A 91 -23.76 8.82 2.58
C ASN A 91 -24.20 8.83 1.10
N PRO A 92 -23.35 8.31 0.18
CA PRO A 92 -23.75 8.18 -1.22
C PRO A 92 -24.91 7.19 -1.35
N GLN A 93 -25.83 7.46 -2.27
CA GLN A 93 -26.84 6.48 -2.65
C GLN A 93 -26.22 5.50 -3.65
N GLY A 94 -26.56 4.22 -3.50
CA GLY A 94 -26.22 3.21 -4.50
C GLY A 94 -26.80 3.59 -5.85
N LEU A 95 -25.98 3.48 -6.89
CA LEU A 95 -26.35 3.72 -8.28
C LEU A 95 -26.20 2.43 -9.09
N THR A 96 -26.84 2.36 -10.24
CA THR A 96 -26.72 1.21 -11.16
C THR A 96 -25.28 0.92 -11.61
N LYS A 97 -24.40 1.94 -11.61
CA LYS A 97 -22.96 1.79 -11.87
C LYS A 97 -22.20 1.05 -10.77
N ASP A 98 -22.75 0.97 -9.56
CA ASP A 98 -22.15 0.24 -8.43
C ASP A 98 -22.47 -1.26 -8.50
N GLY A 99 -23.22 -1.68 -9.52
CA GLY A 99 -23.44 -3.06 -9.90
C GLY A 99 -24.07 -3.88 -8.76
N PRO A 100 -23.60 -5.12 -8.51
CA PRO A 100 -24.19 -5.99 -7.50
C PRO A 100 -24.09 -5.45 -6.06
N PHE A 101 -23.26 -4.43 -5.84
CA PHE A 101 -23.04 -3.81 -4.52
C PHE A 101 -23.98 -2.64 -4.23
N GLU A 102 -24.84 -2.23 -5.17
CA GLU A 102 -25.75 -1.07 -5.06
C GLU A 102 -26.45 -0.96 -3.69
N THR A 103 -27.01 -2.07 -3.20
CA THR A 103 -27.76 -2.09 -1.91
C THR A 103 -26.91 -1.91 -0.65
N PHE A 104 -25.58 -2.05 -0.78
CA PHE A 104 -24.62 -1.94 0.33
C PHE A 104 -23.91 -0.58 0.37
N VAL A 105 -24.05 0.23 -0.69
CA VAL A 105 -23.48 1.58 -0.78
C VAL A 105 -24.21 2.53 0.17
N GLY A 106 -23.44 3.35 0.88
CA GLY A 106 -23.92 4.34 1.86
C GLY A 106 -23.25 4.18 3.23
N ALA A 107 -23.49 5.13 4.13
CA ALA A 107 -23.00 5.09 5.50
C ALA A 107 -23.73 3.99 6.31
N ASP A 108 -22.99 3.19 7.08
CA ASP A 108 -23.59 2.22 7.98
C ASP A 108 -23.91 2.88 9.32
N ALA A 109 -25.20 3.08 9.58
CA ALA A 109 -25.74 3.50 10.86
C ALA A 109 -26.82 2.53 11.36
N THR A 110 -26.69 1.24 10.99
CA THR A 110 -27.71 0.22 11.25
C THR A 110 -27.92 0.02 12.75
N ALA A 111 -26.85 -0.12 13.54
CA ALA A 111 -26.93 -0.20 15.00
C ALA A 111 -27.49 1.08 15.64
N LEU A 112 -27.18 2.25 15.07
CA LEU A 112 -27.67 3.55 15.56
C LEU A 112 -29.19 3.68 15.35
N TRP A 113 -29.67 3.36 14.15
CA TRP A 113 -31.11 3.37 13.86
C TRP A 113 -31.85 2.31 14.69
N ALA A 114 -31.27 1.12 14.84
CA ALA A 114 -31.80 0.09 15.71
C ALA A 114 -31.89 0.55 17.17
N ALA A 115 -30.90 1.32 17.65
CA ALA A 115 -30.94 1.93 18.98
C ALA A 115 -32.08 2.95 19.09
N ALA A 116 -32.22 3.82 18.09
CA ALA A 116 -33.27 4.85 18.06
C ALA A 116 -34.68 4.26 18.06
N THR A 117 -34.91 3.17 17.31
CA THR A 117 -36.20 2.45 17.28
C THR A 117 -36.38 1.46 18.44
N SER A 118 -35.39 1.34 19.33
CA SER A 118 -35.42 0.50 20.53
C SER A 118 -35.62 1.28 21.82
N GLY A 119 -35.52 2.61 21.79
CA GLY A 119 -35.75 3.50 22.92
C GLY A 119 -34.48 4.12 23.52
N ILE A 120 -34.68 5.08 24.43
CA ILE A 120 -33.62 5.93 25.01
C ILE A 120 -32.49 5.12 25.66
N SER A 121 -32.82 4.04 26.38
CA SER A 121 -31.82 3.18 27.01
C SER A 121 -30.88 2.54 25.98
N SER A 122 -31.39 2.15 24.81
CA SER A 122 -30.58 1.60 23.73
C SER A 122 -29.71 2.66 23.06
N ILE A 123 -30.18 3.91 22.93
CA ILE A 123 -29.37 5.03 22.43
C ILE A 123 -28.18 5.29 23.37
N ALA A 124 -28.39 5.28 24.69
CA ALA A 124 -27.31 5.45 25.66
C ALA A 124 -26.26 4.32 25.57
N MET A 125 -26.70 3.08 25.32
CA MET A 125 -25.79 1.96 25.06
C MET A 125 -25.05 2.07 23.72
N TYR A 126 -25.66 2.69 22.72
CA TYR A 126 -24.98 3.02 21.47
C TYR A 126 -23.90 4.09 21.68
N LEU A 127 -24.15 5.11 22.52
CA LEU A 127 -23.12 6.09 22.89
C LEU A 127 -21.92 5.41 23.57
N LEU A 128 -22.14 4.42 24.44
CA LEU A 128 -21.05 3.58 24.98
C LEU A 128 -20.31 2.82 23.86
N ALA A 129 -21.04 2.25 22.90
CA ALA A 129 -20.44 1.56 21.76
C ALA A 129 -19.51 2.46 20.95
N THR A 130 -19.90 3.72 20.73
CA THR A 130 -19.04 4.69 20.03
C THR A 130 -17.82 5.14 20.84
N LEU A 131 -17.87 5.08 22.18
CA LEU A 131 -16.66 5.29 23.01
C LEU A 131 -15.68 4.13 22.84
N LEU A 132 -16.17 2.89 22.95
CA LEU A 132 -15.36 1.68 22.81
C LEU A 132 -14.84 1.46 21.37
N ALA A 133 -15.60 1.89 20.37
CA ALA A 133 -15.21 1.84 18.96
C ALA A 133 -14.26 2.98 18.54
N GLY A 134 -13.95 3.90 19.45
CA GLY A 134 -13.00 5.00 19.24
C GLY A 134 -11.56 4.53 19.03
N ASP A 135 -10.64 5.47 18.78
CA ASP A 135 -9.24 5.18 18.42
C ASP A 135 -8.42 4.51 19.54
N GLU A 136 -8.96 4.37 20.75
CA GLU A 136 -8.25 3.81 21.92
C GLU A 136 -8.18 2.28 21.90
N TRP A 137 -9.17 1.60 21.31
CA TRP A 137 -9.25 0.14 21.32
C TRP A 137 -9.40 -0.43 19.92
N ASP A 138 -8.62 -1.48 19.66
CA ASP A 138 -8.87 -2.34 18.52
C ASP A 138 -10.20 -3.08 18.65
N HIS A 139 -10.67 -3.63 17.54
CA HIS A 139 -11.96 -4.31 17.48
C HIS A 139 -12.07 -5.50 18.45
N LYS A 140 -10.98 -6.26 18.70
CA LYS A 140 -11.01 -7.42 19.60
C LYS A 140 -11.06 -7.02 21.07
N ALA A 141 -10.30 -5.99 21.42
CA ALA A 141 -10.31 -5.39 22.74
C ALA A 141 -11.71 -4.88 23.04
N SER A 142 -12.35 -4.16 22.10
CA SER A 142 -13.73 -3.68 22.27
C SER A 142 -14.73 -4.83 22.47
N ILE A 143 -14.70 -5.88 21.64
CA ILE A 143 -15.59 -7.04 21.83
C ILE A 143 -15.36 -7.73 23.18
N SER A 144 -14.10 -7.89 23.57
CA SER A 144 -13.76 -8.53 24.85
C SER A 144 -14.26 -7.69 26.04
N LEU A 145 -14.14 -6.36 25.95
CA LEU A 145 -14.72 -5.42 26.91
C LEU A 145 -16.25 -5.54 26.95
N TRP A 146 -16.92 -5.63 25.80
CA TRP A 146 -18.38 -5.84 25.74
C TRP A 146 -18.81 -7.15 26.40
N VAL A 147 -18.08 -8.25 26.15
CA VAL A 147 -18.36 -9.55 26.78
C VAL A 147 -18.18 -9.47 28.29
N GLU A 148 -17.12 -8.80 28.77
CA GLU A 148 -16.88 -8.56 30.20
C GLU A 148 -18.00 -7.71 30.81
N LEU A 149 -18.36 -6.59 30.16
CA LEU A 149 -19.43 -5.68 30.60
C LEU A 149 -20.78 -6.40 30.77
N VAL A 150 -21.17 -7.20 29.78
CA VAL A 150 -22.42 -7.97 29.83
C VAL A 150 -22.38 -9.03 30.93
N ALA A 151 -21.28 -9.78 31.04
CA ALA A 151 -21.14 -10.84 32.05
C ALA A 151 -21.19 -10.28 33.48
N GLU A 152 -20.41 -9.23 33.75
CA GLU A 152 -20.36 -8.58 35.05
C GLU A 152 -21.69 -7.92 35.40
N ARG A 153 -22.35 -7.26 34.46
CA ARG A 153 -23.66 -6.65 34.71
C ARG A 153 -24.73 -7.70 35.04
N LYS A 154 -24.73 -8.83 34.33
CA LYS A 154 -25.61 -9.97 34.65
C LYS A 154 -25.36 -10.50 36.06
N ARG A 155 -24.08 -10.65 36.45
CA ARG A 155 -23.67 -11.09 37.79
C ARG A 155 -24.15 -10.12 38.86
N GLU A 156 -23.97 -8.82 38.68
CA GLU A 156 -24.45 -7.78 39.62
C GLU A 156 -25.96 -7.83 39.83
N ILE A 157 -26.74 -8.03 38.77
CA ILE A 157 -28.20 -8.11 38.85
C ILE A 157 -28.65 -9.36 39.61
N LEU A 158 -28.01 -10.51 39.35
CA LEU A 158 -28.32 -11.78 40.00
C LEU A 158 -27.95 -11.75 41.49
N GLU A 159 -26.75 -11.27 41.84
CA GLU A 159 -26.33 -11.11 43.23
C GLU A 159 -27.22 -10.09 43.99
N GLY A 160 -27.63 -9.01 43.33
CA GLY A 160 -28.54 -8.02 43.90
C GLY A 160 -29.92 -8.60 44.20
N PHE A 161 -30.43 -9.48 43.34
CA PHE A 161 -31.69 -10.19 43.56
C PHE A 161 -31.59 -11.17 44.75
N GLU A 162 -30.51 -11.94 44.83
CA GLU A 162 -30.27 -12.89 45.92
C GLU A 162 -30.12 -12.21 47.28
N LYS A 163 -29.48 -11.04 47.33
CA LYS A 163 -29.24 -10.31 48.59
C LYS A 163 -30.43 -9.47 49.05
N ASN A 164 -31.13 -8.79 48.14
CA ASN A 164 -32.08 -7.73 48.50
C ASN A 164 -33.54 -7.99 48.07
N GLY A 165 -33.81 -8.99 47.21
CA GLY A 165 -35.16 -9.38 46.77
C GLY A 165 -35.99 -8.30 46.03
N LEU A 166 -35.41 -7.13 45.76
CA LEU A 166 -36.09 -5.93 45.23
C LEU A 166 -35.52 -5.50 43.86
N THR A 167 -35.37 -6.44 42.93
CA THR A 167 -34.95 -6.12 41.55
C THR A 167 -36.19 -6.03 40.65
N LEU A 168 -36.26 -5.02 39.78
CA LEU A 168 -37.34 -4.92 38.78
C LEU A 168 -37.41 -6.22 37.97
N GLU A 169 -38.62 -6.77 37.81
CA GLU A 169 -38.83 -8.05 37.13
C GLU A 169 -38.31 -8.02 35.68
N SER A 170 -38.42 -6.88 34.99
CA SER A 170 -37.88 -6.69 33.65
C SER A 170 -36.35 -6.81 33.59
N THR A 171 -35.63 -6.28 34.58
CA THR A 171 -34.16 -6.33 34.66
C THR A 171 -33.66 -7.74 34.98
N LEU A 172 -34.39 -8.48 35.83
CA LEU A 172 -34.10 -9.89 36.10
C LEU A 172 -34.37 -10.77 34.87
N MET A 173 -35.41 -10.46 34.10
CA MET A 173 -35.66 -11.15 32.83
C MET A 173 -34.59 -10.82 31.78
N ALA A 174 -34.11 -9.57 31.72
CA ALA A 174 -33.04 -9.15 30.83
C ALA A 174 -31.70 -9.84 31.14
N SER A 175 -31.36 -10.06 32.42
CA SER A 175 -30.11 -10.77 32.78
C SER A 175 -30.09 -12.24 32.35
N ARG A 176 -31.27 -12.86 32.23
CA ARG A 176 -31.45 -14.24 31.75
C ARG A 176 -31.42 -14.37 30.22
N GLN A 177 -31.45 -13.26 29.47
CA GLN A 177 -31.37 -13.28 28.01
C GLN A 177 -29.94 -13.53 27.56
N ASP A 178 -29.73 -14.43 26.60
CA ASP A 178 -28.41 -14.63 26.02
C ASP A 178 -28.07 -13.52 25.01
N ILE A 179 -26.88 -12.94 25.21
CA ILE A 179 -26.25 -11.99 24.30
C ILE A 179 -24.95 -12.65 23.88
N THR A 180 -24.89 -13.09 22.64
CA THR A 180 -23.75 -13.82 22.10
C THR A 180 -22.61 -12.87 21.75
N ARG A 181 -21.37 -13.36 21.79
CA ARG A 181 -20.18 -12.62 21.33
C ARG A 181 -20.33 -12.13 19.87
N LYS A 182 -21.00 -12.93 19.02
CA LYS A 182 -21.31 -12.57 17.62
C LYS A 182 -22.26 -11.38 17.51
N GLU A 183 -23.31 -11.31 18.33
CA GLU A 183 -24.22 -10.16 18.37
C GLU A 183 -23.47 -8.86 18.79
N LEU A 184 -22.57 -8.96 19.77
CA LEU A 184 -21.75 -7.82 20.22
C LEU A 184 -20.74 -7.38 19.15
N ALA A 185 -20.18 -8.32 18.39
CA ALA A 185 -19.30 -8.02 17.27
C ALA A 185 -20.02 -7.24 16.15
N LEU A 186 -21.26 -7.61 15.80
CA LEU A 186 -22.08 -6.88 14.83
C LEU A 186 -22.42 -5.46 15.31
N TRP A 187 -22.71 -5.32 16.61
CA TRP A 187 -22.98 -4.04 17.25
C TRP A 187 -21.76 -3.10 17.18
N ASP A 188 -20.57 -3.58 17.55
CA ASP A 188 -19.33 -2.81 17.47
C ASP A 188 -18.94 -2.45 16.03
N ALA A 189 -19.06 -3.41 15.09
CA ALA A 189 -18.73 -3.21 13.69
C ALA A 189 -19.54 -2.06 13.06
N SER A 190 -20.85 -2.02 13.34
CA SER A 190 -21.73 -0.95 12.84
C SER A 190 -21.41 0.40 13.52
N ALA A 191 -21.11 0.42 14.82
CA ALA A 191 -20.67 1.63 15.51
C ALA A 191 -19.35 2.20 14.94
N ARG A 192 -18.39 1.32 14.64
CA ARG A 192 -17.09 1.70 14.07
C ARG A 192 -17.20 2.21 12.64
N ALA A 193 -18.03 1.58 11.82
CA ALA A 193 -18.30 2.05 10.46
C ALA A 193 -19.02 3.42 10.44
N TRP A 194 -19.94 3.64 11.37
CA TRP A 194 -20.56 4.95 11.60
C TRP A 194 -19.52 6.00 11.98
N LEU A 195 -18.67 5.70 12.98
CA LEU A 195 -17.61 6.61 13.43
C LEU A 195 -16.67 6.99 12.29
N GLN A 196 -16.25 6.05 11.43
CA GLN A 196 -15.42 6.37 10.27
C GLN A 196 -16.09 7.36 9.32
N SER A 197 -17.40 7.23 9.12
CA SER A 197 -18.19 8.15 8.28
C SER A 197 -18.34 9.53 8.94
N ALA A 198 -18.62 9.56 10.24
CA ALA A 198 -18.73 10.79 11.03
C ALA A 198 -17.38 11.54 11.13
N ASN A 199 -16.29 10.80 11.28
CA ASN A 199 -14.92 11.31 11.29
C ASN A 199 -14.55 11.99 9.97
N GLN A 200 -14.97 11.42 8.84
CA GLN A 200 -14.78 12.04 7.53
C GLN A 200 -15.60 13.34 7.40
N ALA A 201 -16.83 13.36 7.91
CA ALA A 201 -17.71 14.53 7.85
C ALA A 201 -17.21 15.71 8.69
N LYS A 202 -16.64 15.44 9.87
CA LYS A 202 -16.17 16.44 10.87
C LYS A 202 -14.65 16.43 11.04
N ALA A 203 -13.92 16.10 9.97
CA ALA A 203 -12.46 15.93 10.03
C ALA A 203 -11.74 17.19 10.54
N LYS A 204 -12.16 18.39 10.12
CA LYS A 204 -11.51 19.65 10.52
C LYS A 204 -11.62 19.91 12.02
N GLU A 205 -12.83 19.86 12.55
CA GLU A 205 -13.12 20.11 13.97
C GLU A 205 -12.47 19.03 14.84
N ARG A 206 -12.55 17.76 14.40
CA ARG A 206 -11.92 16.63 15.08
C ARG A 206 -10.40 16.75 15.12
N ASP A 207 -9.75 17.02 13.99
CA ASP A 207 -8.30 17.12 13.90
C ASP A 207 -7.80 18.28 14.76
N GLN A 208 -8.49 19.43 14.72
CA GLN A 208 -8.20 20.56 15.59
C GLN A 208 -8.34 20.20 17.08
N PHE A 209 -9.43 19.53 17.47
CA PHE A 209 -9.66 19.11 18.85
C PHE A 209 -8.59 18.10 19.34
N LEU A 210 -8.29 17.09 18.53
CA LEU A 210 -7.28 16.08 18.86
C LEU A 210 -5.88 16.69 19.00
N LEU A 211 -5.54 17.70 18.20
CA LEU A 211 -4.29 18.46 18.36
C LEU A 211 -4.23 19.15 19.73
N ILE A 212 -5.35 19.68 20.23
CA ILE A 212 -5.42 20.38 21.52
C ILE A 212 -5.37 19.37 22.68
N ALA A 213 -6.24 18.37 22.66
CA ALA A 213 -6.36 17.38 23.72
C ALA A 213 -5.06 16.60 23.97
N LYS A 214 -4.26 16.36 22.92
CA LYS A 214 -2.95 15.68 23.03
C LYS A 214 -1.87 16.53 23.69
N ASN A 215 -1.96 17.85 23.62
CA ASN A 215 -0.98 18.75 24.25
C ASN A 215 -1.24 18.92 25.76
N VAL A 216 -2.34 18.36 26.30
CA VAL A 216 -2.72 18.50 27.71
C VAL A 216 -2.57 17.17 28.44
N HIS A 217 -1.83 17.18 29.56
CA HIS A 217 -1.69 15.99 30.41
C HIS A 217 -2.99 15.70 31.17
N LEU A 218 -3.71 14.67 30.74
CA LEU A 218 -4.90 14.16 31.44
C LEU A 218 -4.56 12.86 32.16
N SER A 219 -4.96 12.77 33.43
CA SER A 219 -4.75 11.59 34.28
C SER A 219 -5.60 10.42 33.79
N ASN A 220 -5.05 9.21 33.90
CA ASN A 220 -5.84 8.00 33.74
C ASN A 220 -6.70 7.79 35.01
N PRO A 221 -7.95 7.32 34.87
CA PRO A 221 -8.81 7.06 36.02
C PRO A 221 -8.22 5.97 36.93
N GLU A 222 -8.06 6.26 38.23
CA GLU A 222 -7.65 5.27 39.23
C GLU A 222 -8.87 4.46 39.73
N GLY A 223 -8.76 3.12 39.74
CA GLY A 223 -9.82 2.22 40.22
C GLY A 223 -9.46 0.73 40.10
N ALA A 224 -10.17 -0.14 40.82
CA ALA A 224 -9.78 -1.54 41.07
C ALA A 224 -10.10 -2.57 39.96
N THR A 225 -11.04 -2.31 39.03
CA THR A 225 -11.40 -3.25 37.92
C THR A 225 -11.77 -2.54 36.61
N THR A 226 -11.50 -3.17 35.45
CA THR A 226 -11.78 -2.65 34.09
C THR A 226 -13.25 -2.32 33.86
N TYR A 227 -14.17 -3.23 34.25
CA TYR A 227 -15.62 -3.01 34.22
C TYR A 227 -16.05 -1.68 34.87
N ARG A 228 -15.61 -1.43 36.11
CA ARG A 228 -16.01 -0.22 36.86
C ARG A 228 -15.41 1.05 36.28
N GLN A 229 -14.20 0.96 35.71
CA GLN A 229 -13.57 2.10 35.03
C GLN A 229 -14.35 2.48 33.79
N VAL A 230 -14.64 1.53 32.88
CA VAL A 230 -15.36 1.82 31.63
C VAL A 230 -16.74 2.39 31.89
N LEU A 231 -17.52 1.80 32.82
CA LEU A 231 -18.85 2.32 33.16
C LEU A 231 -18.78 3.72 33.79
N ARG A 232 -17.81 3.96 34.66
CA ARG A 232 -17.61 5.28 35.27
C ARG A 232 -17.25 6.33 34.21
N LEU A 233 -16.32 6.02 33.31
CA LEU A 233 -15.92 6.93 32.23
C LEU A 233 -17.09 7.28 31.32
N TRP A 234 -17.88 6.27 30.92
CA TRP A 234 -19.06 6.50 30.10
C TRP A 234 -20.12 7.33 30.83
N HIS A 235 -20.43 6.99 32.08
CA HIS A 235 -21.41 7.71 32.88
C HIS A 235 -20.98 9.17 33.15
N ASP A 236 -19.70 9.38 33.49
CA ASP A 236 -19.14 10.71 33.76
C ASP A 236 -19.08 11.55 32.48
N ALA A 237 -18.72 10.95 31.34
CA ALA A 237 -18.79 11.61 30.03
C ALA A 237 -20.21 12.02 29.66
N MET A 238 -21.19 11.12 29.83
CA MET A 238 -22.61 11.40 29.55
C MET A 238 -23.13 12.57 30.39
N LYS A 239 -22.89 12.55 31.71
CA LYS A 239 -23.31 13.65 32.59
C LYS A 239 -22.60 14.95 32.27
N THR A 240 -21.30 14.92 32.00
CA THR A 240 -20.53 16.12 31.68
C THR A 240 -21.02 16.77 30.40
N MET A 241 -21.29 15.97 29.35
CA MET A 241 -21.82 16.49 28.09
C MET A 241 -23.25 17.02 28.23
N GLU A 242 -24.09 16.36 29.05
CA GLU A 242 -25.43 16.88 29.38
C GLU A 242 -25.35 18.24 30.09
N GLU A 243 -24.44 18.40 31.05
CA GLU A 243 -24.25 19.68 31.75
C GLU A 243 -23.69 20.78 30.82
N LEU A 244 -22.81 20.43 29.88
CA LEU A 244 -22.35 21.34 28.83
C LEU A 244 -23.50 21.80 27.93
N LEU A 245 -24.38 20.89 27.52
CA LEU A 245 -25.54 21.22 26.70
C LEU A 245 -26.57 22.05 27.46
N ASN A 246 -26.62 21.93 28.79
CA ASN A 246 -27.36 22.85 29.67
C ASN A 246 -26.69 24.23 29.84
N GLY A 247 -25.60 24.50 29.13
CA GLY A 247 -24.89 25.77 29.16
C GLY A 247 -23.99 25.96 30.38
N ARG A 248 -23.72 24.90 31.17
CA ARG A 248 -22.87 24.95 32.36
C ARG A 248 -21.42 24.62 32.00
N PRO A 249 -20.46 25.54 32.19
CA PRO A 249 -19.04 25.28 31.94
C PRO A 249 -18.49 24.09 32.75
N GLN A 250 -17.72 23.22 32.12
CA GLN A 250 -17.16 22.01 32.75
C GLN A 250 -15.64 22.01 32.74
N LEU A 251 -15.03 21.43 33.77
CA LEU A 251 -13.60 21.14 33.82
C LEU A 251 -13.33 19.73 33.29
N ILE A 252 -12.41 19.60 32.33
CA ILE A 252 -11.95 18.30 31.84
C ILE A 252 -10.85 17.80 32.79
N VAL A 253 -11.15 16.73 33.53
CA VAL A 253 -10.26 16.15 34.55
C VAL A 253 -9.59 14.87 34.06
N ASP A 254 -10.29 14.05 33.28
CA ASP A 254 -9.82 12.76 32.79
C ASP A 254 -9.99 12.61 31.27
N ARG A 255 -9.52 11.48 30.73
CA ARG A 255 -9.57 11.17 29.30
C ARG A 255 -10.98 10.84 28.77
N SER A 256 -12.00 10.65 29.62
CA SER A 256 -13.34 10.26 29.14
C SER A 256 -14.02 11.34 28.31
N ILE A 257 -13.89 12.60 28.73
CA ILE A 257 -14.61 13.73 28.11
C ILE A 257 -14.05 14.03 26.71
N PRO A 258 -12.71 14.09 26.47
CA PRO A 258 -12.17 14.21 25.12
C PRO A 258 -12.59 13.07 24.20
N SER A 259 -12.60 11.83 24.68
CA SER A 259 -13.00 10.68 23.88
C SER A 259 -14.49 10.75 23.53
N ALA A 260 -15.34 11.21 24.43
CA ALA A 260 -16.75 11.48 24.16
C ALA A 260 -16.99 12.60 23.15
N ILE A 261 -16.25 13.72 23.24
CA ILE A 261 -16.33 14.82 22.27
C ILE A 261 -16.01 14.33 20.85
N VAL A 262 -14.97 13.50 20.71
CA VAL A 262 -14.53 12.95 19.42
C VAL A 262 -15.46 11.86 18.91
N SER A 263 -15.97 10.99 19.78
CA SER A 263 -16.88 9.89 19.40
C SER A 263 -18.31 10.35 19.10
N TRP A 264 -18.77 11.43 19.74
CA TRP A 264 -20.14 11.95 19.56
C TRP A 264 -20.20 13.17 18.62
N HIS A 265 -19.03 13.68 18.21
CA HIS A 265 -18.86 14.82 17.29
C HIS A 265 -19.59 16.09 17.75
N LEU A 266 -19.57 16.33 19.06
CA LEU A 266 -20.13 17.52 19.72
C LEU A 266 -18.96 18.33 20.28
N PHE A 267 -18.63 19.46 19.66
CA PHE A 267 -17.38 20.19 19.91
C PHE A 267 -17.61 21.48 20.72
N PRO A 268 -17.52 21.45 22.07
CA PRO A 268 -17.69 22.65 22.88
C PRO A 268 -16.53 23.62 22.69
N ASN A 269 -16.75 24.90 23.02
CA ASN A 269 -15.65 25.87 23.09
C ASN A 269 -14.66 25.45 24.18
N LEU A 270 -13.37 25.61 23.93
CA LEU A 270 -12.32 25.22 24.88
C LEU A 270 -11.57 26.43 25.44
N LEU A 271 -11.31 26.38 26.74
CA LEU A 271 -10.35 27.23 27.43
C LEU A 271 -9.15 26.37 27.83
N VAL A 272 -8.04 26.52 27.12
CA VAL A 272 -6.82 25.74 27.36
C VAL A 272 -5.93 26.52 28.33
N LEU A 273 -5.69 25.92 29.49
CA LEU A 273 -4.81 26.42 30.54
C LEU A 273 -3.47 25.70 30.45
N ASP A 274 -2.56 26.24 29.64
CA ASP A 274 -1.16 25.79 29.53
C ASP A 274 -0.22 27.00 29.79
N LYS A 275 0.79 27.26 28.94
CA LYS A 275 1.70 28.42 29.09
C LYS A 275 1.01 29.78 28.88
N GLU A 276 0.07 29.83 27.94
CA GLU A 276 -0.79 30.99 27.66
C GLU A 276 -2.25 30.52 27.68
N ILE A 277 -3.14 31.33 28.25
CA ILE A 277 -4.58 31.04 28.26
C ILE A 277 -5.09 31.26 26.83
N SER A 278 -5.43 30.17 26.14
CA SER A 278 -6.00 30.23 24.79
C SER A 278 -7.47 29.83 24.79
N ASN A 279 -8.30 30.70 24.21
CA ASN A 279 -9.72 30.46 24.01
C ASN A 279 -9.93 29.99 22.58
N ILE A 280 -10.39 28.75 22.42
CA ILE A 280 -10.59 28.10 21.13
C ILE A 280 -12.09 27.94 20.92
N CYS A 281 -12.62 28.70 19.97
CA CYS A 281 -14.04 28.70 19.67
C CYS A 281 -14.33 27.75 18.49
N PHE A 282 -14.97 26.62 18.78
CA PHE A 282 -15.40 25.64 17.76
C PHE A 282 -16.70 26.06 17.06
N GLN A 283 -17.46 27.00 17.63
CA GLN A 283 -18.72 27.52 17.06
C GLN A 283 -19.74 26.42 16.70
N ASP A 284 -19.75 25.33 17.45
CA ASP A 284 -20.74 24.28 17.27
C ASP A 284 -22.15 24.85 17.55
N LYS A 285 -23.05 24.72 16.57
CA LYS A 285 -24.42 25.23 16.65
C LYS A 285 -25.29 24.49 17.65
N LEU A 286 -24.94 23.24 17.96
CA LEU A 286 -25.71 22.37 18.85
C LEU A 286 -25.33 22.57 20.33
N ILE A 287 -24.23 23.28 20.59
CA ILE A 287 -23.74 23.57 21.94
C ILE A 287 -23.95 25.05 22.23
N PRO A 288 -24.54 25.42 23.38
CA PRO A 288 -24.68 26.83 23.76
C PRO A 288 -23.32 27.54 23.79
N ARG A 289 -23.25 28.77 23.29
CA ARG A 289 -21.99 29.54 23.28
C ARG A 289 -21.42 29.81 24.68
N SER A 290 -22.27 29.78 25.71
CA SER A 290 -21.87 29.90 27.12
C SER A 290 -21.19 28.64 27.67
N ALA A 291 -21.37 27.48 27.02
CA ALA A 291 -20.75 26.23 27.42
C ALA A 291 -19.29 26.22 26.99
N THR A 292 -18.39 26.47 27.94
CA THR A 292 -16.94 26.40 27.74
C THR A 292 -16.36 25.28 28.57
N CYS A 293 -15.51 24.45 27.95
CA CYS A 293 -14.77 23.39 28.59
C CYS A 293 -13.35 23.87 28.91
N THR A 294 -12.96 23.80 30.18
CA THR A 294 -11.60 24.15 30.60
C THR A 294 -10.72 22.89 30.61
N ILE A 295 -9.54 22.95 29.99
CA ILE A 295 -8.60 21.82 29.89
C ILE A 295 -7.20 22.29 30.32
N GLY A 296 -6.49 21.52 31.18
CA GLY A 296 -5.09 21.81 31.56
C GLY A 296 -4.85 22.35 32.98
N ALA A 297 -5.87 22.48 33.83
CA ALA A 297 -5.67 22.82 35.23
C ALA A 297 -4.99 21.64 35.97
N ALA A 298 -3.70 21.74 36.26
CA ALA A 298 -3.00 20.78 37.10
C ALA A 298 -3.49 20.91 38.55
N THR A 299 -4.53 20.17 38.94
CA THR A 299 -4.95 20.11 40.35
C THR A 299 -4.36 18.90 41.04
N SER A 300 -3.24 19.12 41.73
CA SER A 300 -2.90 18.35 42.93
C SER A 300 -3.89 18.76 44.03
N ILE A 301 -5.04 18.08 44.14
CA ILE A 301 -5.97 18.29 45.25
C ILE A 301 -6.35 16.93 45.85
N SER A 302 -6.27 16.88 47.19
CA SER A 302 -6.50 15.76 48.08
C SER A 302 -7.85 15.08 47.88
N MET A 303 -7.81 13.75 47.99
CA MET A 303 -8.95 12.84 47.97
C MET A 303 -9.87 13.07 49.17
N GLU A 304 -10.79 14.04 49.14
CA GLU A 304 -11.83 14.06 50.19
C GLU A 304 -13.20 14.68 49.81
N GLU A 305 -13.42 15.21 48.60
CA GLU A 305 -14.77 15.66 48.19
C GLU A 305 -15.29 14.95 46.93
N GLN A 306 -16.22 14.02 47.15
CA GLN A 306 -17.04 13.33 46.16
C GLN A 306 -18.20 14.22 45.67
N SER A 307 -17.92 15.25 44.87
CA SER A 307 -18.98 15.96 44.13
C SER A 307 -18.81 15.81 42.61
N LEU A 308 -19.87 15.30 41.97
CA LEU A 308 -19.97 14.79 40.59
C LEU A 308 -19.98 15.88 39.48
N SER A 309 -19.75 17.16 39.81
CA SER A 309 -19.83 18.28 38.86
C SER A 309 -18.88 19.38 39.30
N ARG A 310 -17.70 19.46 38.67
CA ARG A 310 -16.69 20.46 39.02
C ARG A 310 -16.80 21.65 38.08
N TRP A 311 -17.41 22.72 38.59
CA TRP A 311 -17.50 24.00 37.89
C TRP A 311 -16.09 24.55 37.69
N SER A 312 -15.79 25.00 36.47
CA SER A 312 -14.61 25.83 36.23
C SER A 312 -15.05 27.29 36.21
N LEU A 313 -14.54 28.08 37.15
CA LEU A 313 -14.61 29.53 37.10
C LEU A 313 -13.28 29.99 36.50
N ALA A 314 -13.31 30.57 35.31
CA ALA A 314 -12.12 31.17 34.71
C ALA A 314 -11.74 32.44 35.50
N LEU A 315 -11.03 32.26 36.62
CA LEU A 315 -10.40 33.33 37.40
C LEU A 315 -9.24 33.92 36.59
N SER A 316 -9.57 34.66 35.54
CA SER A 316 -8.66 35.46 34.73
C SER A 316 -8.01 36.63 35.52
N HIS A 317 -8.05 36.60 36.86
CA HIS A 317 -7.73 37.75 37.70
C HIS A 317 -6.72 37.52 38.84
N TYR A 318 -6.13 36.33 39.04
CA TYR A 318 -5.02 36.23 39.99
C TYR A 318 -3.84 35.36 39.51
N GLN A 319 -2.70 36.01 39.65
CA GLN A 319 -1.34 35.77 39.20
C GLN A 319 -0.61 34.65 39.98
N PHE A 320 0.41 34.06 39.31
CA PHE A 320 1.58 33.31 39.83
C PHE A 320 1.39 31.85 40.33
N TYR A 321 2.03 30.87 39.65
CA TYR A 321 3.30 30.22 40.05
C TYR A 321 3.67 29.01 39.15
N GLY A 322 4.87 29.06 38.55
CA GLY A 322 5.86 27.97 38.58
C GLY A 322 6.14 27.16 37.30
N ASP A 323 7.42 27.02 36.95
CA ASP A 323 7.89 26.26 35.77
C ASP A 323 7.68 24.74 35.90
N LYS A 324 7.32 24.10 34.79
CA LYS A 324 7.18 22.63 34.71
C LYS A 324 8.00 22.01 33.57
N VAL A 325 8.51 20.82 33.90
CA VAL A 325 9.36 19.91 33.13
C VAL A 325 8.68 19.44 31.83
N GLN A 326 9.43 19.46 30.72
CA GLN A 326 9.00 18.93 29.42
C GLN A 326 9.00 17.40 29.40
N VAL A 327 7.91 16.81 28.89
CA VAL A 327 7.86 15.42 28.45
C VAL A 327 7.09 15.34 27.13
N ASP A 328 7.75 14.82 26.10
CA ASP A 328 7.19 14.58 24.77
C ASP A 328 6.11 13.49 24.82
N SER A 329 4.87 13.82 24.43
CA SER A 329 3.81 12.82 24.21
C SER A 329 3.71 12.50 22.71
N GLU A 330 4.27 11.36 22.32
CA GLU A 330 4.19 10.84 20.96
C GLU A 330 2.97 9.93 20.77
N GLU A 331 1.93 10.40 20.06
CA GLU A 331 1.10 9.62 19.10
C GLU A 331 -0.02 10.51 18.51
N MET A 332 0.27 11.18 17.38
CA MET A 332 -0.65 12.15 16.76
C MET A 332 -1.66 11.54 15.77
N PHE A 333 -1.39 10.37 15.19
CA PHE A 333 -2.20 9.84 14.09
C PHE A 333 -2.53 8.35 14.33
N SER A 334 -3.80 7.96 14.25
CA SER A 334 -4.20 6.54 14.24
C SER A 334 -4.25 5.99 12.81
N ARG A 335 -4.71 6.82 11.86
CA ARG A 335 -4.84 6.49 10.43
C ARG A 335 -4.39 7.64 9.54
N VAL A 336 -3.86 7.31 8.36
CA VAL A 336 -3.35 8.28 7.36
C VAL A 336 -3.77 7.89 5.95
N ASN A 337 -3.81 8.82 5.00
CA ASN A 337 -3.99 8.46 3.58
C ASN A 337 -2.66 8.02 2.95
N ILE A 338 -2.69 7.49 1.71
CA ILE A 338 -1.49 7.00 1.02
C ILE A 338 -0.41 8.08 0.83
N SER A 339 -0.79 9.33 0.52
CA SER A 339 0.16 10.43 0.34
C SER A 339 0.87 10.79 1.65
N GLN A 340 0.12 10.83 2.75
CA GLN A 340 0.66 11.02 4.10
C GLN A 340 1.54 9.84 4.53
N PHE A 341 1.16 8.62 4.16
CA PHE A 341 1.98 7.42 4.40
C PHE A 341 3.32 7.48 3.65
N LEU A 342 3.33 7.95 2.40
CA LEU A 342 4.57 8.15 1.64
C LEU A 342 5.48 9.23 2.26
N ILE A 343 4.93 10.25 2.90
CA ILE A 343 5.70 11.24 3.68
C ILE A 343 6.33 10.58 4.92
N ILE A 344 5.61 9.66 5.58
CA ILE A 344 6.16 8.86 6.70
C ILE A 344 7.29 7.95 6.19
N THR A 345 7.14 7.30 5.03
CA THR A 345 8.19 6.50 4.39
C THR A 345 9.42 7.35 4.05
N LEU A 346 9.22 8.56 3.50
CA LEU A 346 10.30 9.52 3.27
C LEU A 346 11.01 9.90 4.59
N GLY A 347 10.22 10.14 5.64
CA GLY A 347 10.70 10.37 6.99
C GLY A 347 11.61 9.26 7.48
N ALA A 348 11.25 7.99 7.25
CA ALA A 348 12.08 6.84 7.65
C ALA A 348 13.49 6.87 7.04
N ILE A 349 13.60 7.28 5.76
CA ILE A 349 14.89 7.47 5.07
C ILE A 349 15.62 8.68 5.64
N PHE A 350 14.97 9.82 5.82
CA PHE A 350 15.59 11.03 6.37
C PHE A 350 16.09 10.82 7.80
N GLY A 351 15.36 10.06 8.59
CA GLY A 351 15.78 9.62 9.92
C GLY A 351 17.02 8.76 9.84
N SER A 352 17.08 7.82 8.90
CA SER A 352 18.26 6.96 8.67
C SER A 352 19.48 7.77 8.21
N TRP A 353 19.27 8.78 7.36
CA TRP A 353 20.28 9.73 6.90
C TRP A 353 20.65 10.81 7.94
N GLN A 354 19.94 10.88 9.07
CA GLN A 354 20.10 11.90 10.10
C GLN A 354 19.98 13.34 9.56
N VAL A 355 19.05 13.55 8.62
CA VAL A 355 18.80 14.89 8.05
C VAL A 355 18.29 15.81 9.15
N ARG A 356 18.90 16.98 9.28
CA ARG A 356 18.45 17.99 10.26
C ARG A 356 17.16 18.62 9.76
N ARG A 357 16.26 18.99 10.66
CA ARG A 357 14.97 19.60 10.32
C ARG A 357 15.08 20.78 9.35
N LYS A 358 16.07 21.65 9.53
CA LYS A 358 16.32 22.81 8.66
C LYS A 358 16.64 22.45 7.20
N ASP A 359 17.06 21.21 6.94
CA ASP A 359 17.53 20.73 5.65
C ASP A 359 16.49 19.81 4.96
N TYR A 360 15.30 19.61 5.55
CA TYR A 360 14.26 18.73 4.99
C TYR A 360 13.80 19.15 3.59
N ASP A 361 13.53 20.45 3.37
CA ASP A 361 13.12 20.95 2.05
C ASP A 361 14.22 20.73 1.01
N ALA A 362 15.48 20.97 1.37
CA ALA A 362 16.63 20.77 0.49
C ALA A 362 16.83 19.28 0.14
N ALA A 363 16.68 18.38 1.12
CA ALA A 363 16.78 16.94 0.93
C ALA A 363 15.64 16.38 0.05
N ALA A 364 14.42 16.88 0.23
CA ALA A 364 13.28 16.53 -0.61
C ALA A 364 13.49 17.02 -2.05
N GLN A 365 13.93 18.27 -2.22
CA GLN A 365 14.24 18.85 -3.52
C GLN A 365 15.35 18.09 -4.26
N PHE A 366 16.35 17.58 -3.52
CA PHE A 366 17.39 16.73 -4.09
C PHE A 366 16.81 15.48 -4.75
N LEU A 367 15.91 14.74 -4.08
CA LEU A 367 15.28 13.54 -4.64
C LEU A 367 14.48 13.85 -5.91
N VAL A 368 13.73 14.94 -5.90
CA VAL A 368 12.94 15.39 -7.07
C VAL A 368 13.85 15.75 -8.24
N SER A 369 14.94 16.48 -7.98
CA SER A 369 15.91 16.90 -9.00
C SER A 369 16.68 15.70 -9.56
N LEU A 370 17.08 14.76 -8.70
CA LEU A 370 17.71 13.50 -9.08
C LEU A 370 16.82 12.71 -10.06
N TRP A 371 15.54 12.57 -9.75
CA TRP A 371 14.57 11.90 -10.60
C TRP A 371 14.36 12.61 -11.94
N ALA A 372 14.39 13.95 -11.95
CA ALA A 372 14.26 14.74 -13.17
C ALA A 372 15.43 14.50 -14.16
N VAL A 373 16.65 14.31 -13.66
CA VAL A 373 17.83 13.98 -14.49
C VAL A 373 17.70 12.57 -15.06
N ILE A 374 17.32 11.59 -14.24
CA ILE A 374 17.18 10.19 -14.67
C ILE A 374 16.14 10.04 -15.77
N ARG A 375 14.99 10.74 -15.68
CA ARG A 375 13.96 10.68 -16.73
C ARG A 375 14.42 11.16 -18.12
N LYS A 376 15.59 11.81 -18.23
CA LYS A 376 16.16 12.18 -19.52
C LYS A 376 16.72 10.96 -20.30
N THR A 377 16.85 9.78 -19.69
CA THR A 377 17.40 8.55 -20.32
C THR A 377 16.38 7.70 -21.09
N SER A 378 15.07 7.93 -20.93
CA SER A 378 14.04 7.02 -21.43
C SER A 378 14.04 6.88 -22.96
N LEU A 379 14.39 5.68 -23.47
CA LEU A 379 13.93 5.18 -24.76
C LEU A 379 12.42 4.83 -24.65
N PRO A 380 11.61 5.12 -25.69
CA PRO A 380 10.22 4.67 -25.74
C PRO A 380 10.17 3.14 -25.86
N SER A 381 9.71 2.45 -24.81
CA SER A 381 9.38 1.03 -24.85
C SER A 381 8.08 0.83 -25.64
N THR A 382 8.09 -0.12 -26.59
CA THR A 382 6.95 -0.51 -27.44
C THR A 382 5.89 -1.35 -26.73
N THR A 383 6.09 -1.68 -25.45
CA THR A 383 5.16 -2.43 -24.60
C THR A 383 4.79 -1.54 -23.42
N GLY A 384 3.50 -1.21 -23.26
CA GLY A 384 2.97 -0.18 -22.36
C GLY A 384 3.12 -0.42 -20.85
N ALA A 385 4.29 -0.80 -20.39
CA ALA A 385 4.71 -0.80 -18.99
C ALA A 385 5.88 0.19 -18.83
N ASP A 386 5.55 1.42 -18.44
CA ASP A 386 6.46 2.57 -18.30
C ASP A 386 7.33 2.49 -17.02
N GLY A 387 8.08 1.40 -16.84
CA GLY A 387 8.98 1.20 -15.69
C GLY A 387 10.43 1.58 -15.99
N LEU A 388 10.99 2.56 -15.28
CA LEU A 388 12.44 2.82 -15.24
C LEU A 388 13.19 1.81 -14.34
N GLY A 389 12.50 0.88 -13.68
CA GLY A 389 13.09 -0.12 -12.79
C GLY A 389 13.87 0.41 -11.60
N LEU A 390 13.55 1.64 -11.21
CA LEU A 390 13.96 2.32 -9.99
C LEU A 390 12.70 2.65 -9.16
N GLU A 391 11.76 1.72 -9.08
CA GLU A 391 10.47 1.90 -8.40
C GLU A 391 10.64 2.19 -6.90
N TRP A 392 11.69 1.63 -6.29
CA TRP A 392 12.09 1.96 -4.93
C TRP A 392 12.38 3.45 -4.75
N LEU A 393 12.99 4.11 -5.76
CA LEU A 393 13.29 5.54 -5.73
C LEU A 393 12.03 6.37 -6.05
N GLN A 394 11.18 5.89 -6.96
CA GLN A 394 9.93 6.55 -7.34
C GLN A 394 9.00 6.76 -6.12
N CYS A 395 8.97 5.81 -5.19
CA CYS A 395 8.26 5.91 -3.91
C CYS A 395 8.72 7.14 -3.11
N LEU A 396 10.04 7.30 -2.96
CA LEU A 396 10.65 8.40 -2.21
C LEU A 396 10.40 9.75 -2.88
N VAL A 397 10.50 9.79 -4.21
CA VAL A 397 10.23 10.99 -5.01
C VAL A 397 8.77 11.41 -4.88
N ALA A 398 7.83 10.46 -4.85
CA ALA A 398 6.42 10.76 -4.62
C ALA A 398 6.17 11.35 -3.24
N GLY A 399 6.76 10.76 -2.19
CA GLY A 399 6.72 11.32 -0.84
C GLY A 399 7.32 12.74 -0.77
N ALA A 400 8.43 12.97 -1.47
CA ALA A 400 9.09 14.28 -1.54
C ALA A 400 8.22 15.34 -2.23
N ASN A 401 7.58 14.99 -3.35
CA ASN A 401 6.62 15.89 -4.03
C ASN A 401 5.44 16.21 -3.11
N TYR A 402 4.80 15.20 -2.47
CA TYR A 402 3.69 15.46 -1.55
C TYR A 402 4.09 16.33 -0.34
N PHE A 403 5.32 16.18 0.15
CA PHE A 403 5.85 17.02 1.22
C PHE A 403 6.03 18.47 0.77
N LEU A 404 6.68 18.69 -0.39
CA LEU A 404 6.94 20.03 -0.94
C LEU A 404 5.65 20.74 -1.36
N ASP A 405 4.78 20.05 -2.10
CA ASP A 405 3.47 20.57 -2.53
C ASP A 405 2.56 20.88 -1.33
N GLY A 406 2.71 20.12 -0.23
CA GLY A 406 2.01 20.32 1.03
C GLY A 406 2.48 21.54 1.83
N GLY A 407 3.45 22.32 1.32
CA GLY A 407 4.00 23.51 1.97
C GLY A 407 5.30 23.24 2.76
N GLY A 408 5.88 22.03 2.66
CA GLY A 408 7.16 21.67 3.28
C GLY A 408 7.23 22.01 4.76
N LEU A 409 8.33 22.64 5.17
CA LEU A 409 8.53 23.13 6.54
C LEU A 409 7.51 24.18 7.02
N ASN A 410 6.81 24.86 6.11
CA ASN A 410 5.80 25.85 6.49
C ASN A 410 4.50 25.20 7.00
N ASN A 411 4.27 23.93 6.64
CA ASN A 411 3.10 23.18 7.08
C ASN A 411 3.46 22.27 8.26
N ARG A 412 2.95 22.63 9.45
CA ARG A 412 3.22 21.90 10.70
C ARG A 412 2.74 20.45 10.62
N SER A 413 1.57 20.17 10.04
CA SER A 413 1.00 18.82 9.96
C SER A 413 1.84 17.89 9.08
N VAL A 414 2.27 18.38 7.92
CA VAL A 414 3.12 17.64 6.98
C VAL A 414 4.53 17.42 7.55
N THR A 415 5.09 18.43 8.21
CA THR A 415 6.38 18.33 8.90
C THR A 415 6.33 17.29 10.04
N GLN A 416 5.24 17.25 10.81
CA GLN A 416 5.05 16.29 11.89
C GLN A 416 4.96 14.84 11.38
N LEU A 417 4.33 14.60 10.23
CA LEU A 417 4.28 13.27 9.61
C LEU A 417 5.68 12.79 9.20
N LEU A 418 6.48 13.68 8.62
CA LEU A 418 7.85 13.38 8.24
C LEU A 418 8.71 13.09 9.48
N GLU A 419 8.63 13.92 10.52
CA GLU A 419 9.34 13.70 11.79
C GLU A 419 8.91 12.41 12.47
N PHE A 420 7.61 12.07 12.43
CA PHE A 420 7.08 10.83 12.97
C PHE A 420 7.69 9.62 12.27
N GLY A 421 7.74 9.64 10.93
CA GLY A 421 8.43 8.62 10.13
C GLY A 421 9.93 8.56 10.43
N SER A 422 10.60 9.69 10.63
CA SER A 422 12.01 9.76 11.01
C SER A 422 12.33 9.07 12.33
N ARG A 423 11.40 9.10 13.28
CA ARG A 423 11.59 8.47 14.61
C ARG A 423 11.18 7.00 14.61
N ARG A 424 10.07 6.65 13.96
CA ARG A 424 9.42 5.33 14.10
C ARG A 424 9.39 4.47 12.83
N GLY A 425 9.67 5.04 11.66
CA GLY A 425 9.52 4.36 10.37
C GLY A 425 10.68 3.43 9.96
N ARG A 426 11.78 3.37 10.72
CA ARG A 426 12.95 2.55 10.35
C ARG A 426 12.67 1.04 10.33
N SER A 427 11.76 0.56 11.19
CA SER A 427 11.32 -0.84 11.22
C SER A 427 10.62 -1.24 9.93
N LEU A 428 9.77 -0.35 9.41
CA LEU A 428 8.95 -0.56 8.22
C LEU A 428 9.79 -0.94 6.99
N ILE A 429 10.91 -0.25 6.80
CA ILE A 429 11.82 -0.41 5.65
C ILE A 429 12.98 -1.38 5.91
N GLY A 430 12.99 -2.12 7.03
CA GLY A 430 14.06 -3.07 7.34
C GLY A 430 15.42 -2.43 7.63
N ALA A 431 15.48 -1.15 8.01
CA ALA A 431 16.73 -0.40 8.23
C ALA A 431 17.32 -0.56 9.64
N LYS A 432 16.92 -1.59 10.41
CA LYS A 432 17.38 -1.77 11.80
C LYS A 432 18.85 -2.18 11.92
N GLU A 433 19.40 -2.86 10.91
CA GLU A 433 20.71 -3.54 11.01
C GLU A 433 21.82 -2.94 10.13
N VAL A 434 21.51 -2.04 9.18
CA VAL A 434 22.49 -1.57 8.17
C VAL A 434 22.44 -0.04 8.02
N SER A 435 23.62 0.59 7.97
CA SER A 435 23.76 2.03 7.71
C SER A 435 23.33 2.35 6.27
N LEU A 436 22.23 3.09 6.11
CA LEU A 436 21.87 3.70 4.83
C LEU A 436 22.75 4.94 4.61
N PHE A 437 23.59 4.91 3.57
CA PHE A 437 24.44 6.05 3.26
C PHE A 437 23.59 7.25 2.80
N PRO A 438 23.77 8.44 3.40
CA PRO A 438 23.04 9.64 3.02
C PRO A 438 23.20 9.96 1.53
N TYR A 439 22.08 10.31 0.88
CA TYR A 439 22.07 10.76 -0.51
C TYR A 439 22.75 9.78 -1.48
N PHE A 440 22.69 8.48 -1.16
CA PHE A 440 23.27 7.40 -1.96
C PHE A 440 24.78 7.53 -2.22
N GLY A 441 25.52 8.24 -1.35
CA GLY A 441 26.96 8.45 -1.54
C GLY A 441 27.32 9.56 -2.55
N LEU A 442 26.33 10.19 -3.20
CA LEU A 442 26.55 11.22 -4.22
C LEU A 442 27.16 12.52 -3.68
N LEU A 443 27.09 12.75 -2.36
CA LEU A 443 27.79 13.86 -1.71
C LEU A 443 29.30 13.65 -1.59
N ASN A 444 29.79 12.44 -1.86
CA ASN A 444 31.22 12.18 -1.90
C ASN A 444 31.81 12.77 -3.19
N PRO A 445 32.75 13.74 -3.10
CA PRO A 445 33.37 14.36 -4.27
C PRO A 445 34.00 13.34 -5.23
N SER A 446 34.53 12.23 -4.70
CA SER A 446 35.17 11.17 -5.48
C SER A 446 34.16 10.43 -6.33
N VAL A 447 33.00 10.08 -5.77
CA VAL A 447 31.88 9.46 -6.51
C VAL A 447 31.38 10.40 -7.59
N PHE A 448 31.11 11.65 -7.21
CA PHE A 448 30.56 12.66 -8.12
C PHE A 448 31.50 12.94 -9.30
N ARG A 449 32.81 13.10 -9.06
CA ARG A 449 33.81 13.32 -10.12
C ARG A 449 33.94 12.11 -11.04
N SER A 450 33.89 10.90 -10.49
CA SER A 450 34.00 9.69 -11.30
C SER A 450 32.81 9.49 -12.24
N LEU A 451 31.59 9.83 -11.81
CA LEU A 451 30.39 9.76 -12.66
C LEU A 451 30.39 10.76 -13.84
N HIS A 452 31.32 11.72 -13.89
CA HIS A 452 31.53 12.58 -15.06
C HIS A 452 32.38 11.92 -16.15
N GLN A 453 33.03 10.80 -15.86
CA GLN A 453 33.84 10.12 -16.86
C GLN A 453 32.96 9.51 -17.95
N PRO A 454 33.33 9.67 -19.24
CA PRO A 454 32.51 9.20 -20.34
C PRO A 454 32.43 7.67 -20.38
N MET A 455 33.50 6.98 -19.99
CA MET A 455 33.62 5.52 -20.00
C MET A 455 33.51 4.93 -18.59
N ASP A 456 32.91 3.74 -18.49
CA ASP A 456 32.62 3.05 -17.21
C ASP A 456 33.91 2.62 -16.50
N ILE A 457 34.86 2.13 -17.28
CA ILE A 457 36.17 1.71 -16.79
C ILE A 457 36.93 2.93 -16.23
N ASP A 458 36.84 4.08 -16.91
CA ASP A 458 37.51 5.30 -16.47
C ASP A 458 36.87 5.91 -15.23
N CYS A 459 35.56 5.74 -15.07
CA CYS A 459 34.81 6.04 -13.85
C CYS A 459 35.37 5.25 -12.65
N GLY A 460 35.55 3.94 -12.79
CA GLY A 460 36.13 3.08 -11.76
C GLY A 460 37.60 3.40 -11.44
N ILE A 461 38.44 3.61 -12.46
CA ILE A 461 39.86 3.97 -12.27
C ILE A 461 39.98 5.31 -11.54
N THR A 462 39.22 6.32 -11.95
CA THR A 462 39.21 7.64 -11.30
C THR A 462 38.81 7.52 -9.83
N PHE A 463 37.84 6.66 -9.54
CA PHE A 463 37.37 6.43 -8.18
C PHE A 463 38.44 5.78 -7.29
N PHE A 464 39.10 4.73 -7.78
CA PHE A 464 40.18 4.06 -7.04
C PHE A 464 41.39 4.97 -6.81
N ARG A 465 41.72 5.88 -7.73
CA ARG A 465 42.77 6.88 -7.52
C ARG A 465 42.46 7.81 -6.35
N GLU A 466 41.21 8.30 -6.25
CA GLU A 466 40.80 9.16 -5.15
C GLU A 466 40.78 8.42 -3.80
N ILE A 467 40.38 7.14 -3.78
CA ILE A 467 40.48 6.29 -2.58
C ILE A 467 41.95 6.07 -2.21
N ALA A 468 42.82 5.73 -3.16
CA ALA A 468 44.24 5.52 -2.88
C ALA A 468 44.88 6.79 -2.28
N LYS A 469 44.49 7.96 -2.78
CA LYS A 469 44.89 9.26 -2.24
C LYS A 469 44.38 9.51 -0.83
N SER A 470 43.12 9.20 -0.52
CA SER A 470 42.57 9.36 0.84
C SER A 470 43.25 8.41 1.83
N MET A 471 43.64 7.22 1.38
CA MET A 471 44.38 6.21 2.14
C MET A 471 45.89 6.50 2.24
N LYS A 472 46.38 7.58 1.62
CA LYS A 472 47.81 7.93 1.55
C LYS A 472 48.68 6.78 1.01
N LEU A 473 48.16 6.04 0.05
CA LEU A 473 48.93 5.04 -0.69
C LEU A 473 49.88 5.76 -1.66
N THR A 474 51.04 5.15 -1.87
CA THR A 474 52.10 5.70 -2.72
C THR A 474 52.24 4.87 -4.00
N ASP A 475 52.60 5.55 -5.09
CA ASP A 475 52.61 5.01 -6.46
C ASP A 475 53.57 3.81 -6.67
N ASP A 476 54.47 3.58 -5.73
CA ASP A 476 55.43 2.47 -5.68
C ASP A 476 54.87 1.21 -4.98
N VAL A 477 53.72 1.32 -4.31
CA VAL A 477 53.17 0.26 -3.45
C VAL A 477 51.80 -0.21 -3.90
N ALA A 478 50.98 0.60 -4.56
CA ALA A 478 49.61 0.22 -4.95
C ALA A 478 49.35 0.37 -6.45
N ILE A 479 48.47 -0.48 -6.98
CA ILE A 479 48.15 -0.54 -8.41
C ILE A 479 46.65 -0.81 -8.63
N ILE A 480 46.09 -0.26 -9.70
CA ILE A 480 44.72 -0.56 -10.14
C ILE A 480 44.79 -1.55 -11.29
N MET A 481 43.97 -2.59 -11.24
CA MET A 481 43.87 -3.60 -12.29
C MET A 481 42.44 -3.68 -12.82
N VAL A 482 42.30 -3.84 -14.14
CA VAL A 482 41.04 -4.07 -14.87
C VAL A 482 41.23 -5.25 -15.81
N ASP A 483 40.39 -6.28 -15.67
CA ASP A 483 40.24 -7.37 -16.63
C ASP A 483 39.05 -7.07 -17.54
N HIS A 484 39.33 -6.88 -18.83
CA HIS A 484 38.31 -6.52 -19.82
C HIS A 484 37.42 -7.71 -20.20
N HIS A 485 37.83 -8.96 -19.92
CA HIS A 485 37.09 -10.15 -20.35
C HIS A 485 36.99 -11.25 -19.28
N PRO A 486 36.37 -10.97 -18.11
CA PRO A 486 36.38 -11.86 -16.95
C PRO A 486 35.59 -13.17 -17.12
N ASN A 487 34.79 -13.30 -18.19
CA ASN A 487 33.80 -14.38 -18.38
C ASN A 487 34.10 -15.36 -19.52
N LEU A 488 35.20 -15.15 -20.24
CA LEU A 488 35.56 -16.06 -21.32
C LEU A 488 36.13 -17.36 -20.73
N GLU A 489 35.52 -18.51 -21.03
CA GLU A 489 36.14 -19.81 -20.73
C GLU A 489 37.46 -19.96 -21.52
N PRO A 490 38.50 -20.61 -20.94
CA PRO A 490 39.74 -20.89 -21.68
C PRO A 490 39.42 -21.72 -22.94
N PRO A 491 39.92 -21.35 -24.15
CA PRO A 491 41.26 -20.84 -24.43
C PRO A 491 41.29 -19.42 -25.05
N ASN A 492 40.45 -18.51 -24.58
CA ASN A 492 40.43 -17.14 -25.12
C ASN A 492 41.59 -16.26 -24.61
N ILE A 493 42.08 -15.38 -25.48
CA ILE A 493 43.04 -14.32 -25.15
C ILE A 493 42.26 -13.20 -24.42
N GLY A 494 42.69 -12.84 -23.22
CA GLY A 494 42.14 -11.73 -22.44
C GLY A 494 43.05 -10.49 -22.46
N LEU A 495 42.47 -9.32 -22.23
CA LEU A 495 43.16 -8.04 -22.08
C LEU A 495 43.09 -7.59 -20.63
N ILE A 496 44.25 -7.32 -20.01
CA ILE A 496 44.35 -6.79 -18.65
C ILE A 496 45.02 -5.42 -18.70
N GLU A 497 44.37 -4.43 -18.10
CA GLU A 497 44.82 -3.05 -18.00
C GLU A 497 45.26 -2.75 -16.57
N PHE A 498 46.45 -2.16 -16.42
CA PHE A 498 46.99 -1.66 -15.17
C PHE A 498 47.04 -0.13 -15.20
N ALA A 499 46.60 0.52 -14.13
CA ALA A 499 46.62 1.98 -14.01
C ALA A 499 47.37 2.44 -12.77
N SER A 500 48.13 3.53 -12.89
CA SER A 500 48.81 4.18 -11.76
C SER A 500 47.82 4.91 -10.86
N ILE A 501 48.10 4.93 -9.56
CA ILE A 501 47.28 5.64 -8.56
C ILE A 501 47.58 7.15 -8.50
N GLY A 502 48.83 7.55 -8.77
CA GLY A 502 49.28 8.94 -8.86
C GLY A 502 49.96 9.26 -10.19
N LYS A 503 50.40 10.53 -10.31
CA LYS A 503 51.04 11.04 -11.52
C LYS A 503 52.53 10.75 -11.47
N ILE A 504 53.03 10.02 -12.46
CA ILE A 504 54.41 9.58 -12.52
C ILE A 504 55.19 10.53 -13.44
N GLY A 505 56.36 10.95 -12.98
CA GLY A 505 57.28 11.76 -13.77
C GLY A 505 57.84 10.95 -14.93
N HIS A 506 57.78 11.49 -16.13
CA HIS A 506 58.36 10.88 -17.32
C HIS A 506 59.02 11.95 -18.18
N ASN A 507 60.00 11.51 -18.96
CA ASN A 507 60.71 12.37 -19.89
C ASN A 507 59.83 12.64 -21.10
N ASN A 508 59.43 13.90 -21.30
CA ASN A 508 58.72 14.29 -22.51
C ASN A 508 59.68 14.27 -23.72
N LYS A 509 59.15 14.05 -24.93
CA LYS A 509 59.92 14.23 -26.19
C LYS A 509 60.34 15.69 -26.39
N LYS A 510 59.67 16.64 -25.72
CA LYS A 510 59.99 18.07 -25.72
C LYS A 510 61.12 18.38 -24.73
N ARG A 511 62.12 19.17 -25.16
CA ARG A 511 63.25 19.61 -24.33
C ARG A 511 63.02 21.04 -23.83
N LEU A 512 63.44 21.32 -22.61
CA LEU A 512 63.57 22.67 -22.07
C LEU A 512 64.62 23.46 -22.87
N ILE A 513 64.64 24.78 -22.73
CA ILE A 513 65.54 25.69 -23.47
C ILE A 513 67.03 25.34 -23.25
N ASN A 514 67.36 24.72 -22.10
CA ASN A 514 68.69 24.22 -21.75
C ASN A 514 69.03 22.82 -22.31
N GLY A 515 68.17 22.23 -23.14
CA GLY A 515 68.38 20.91 -23.75
C GLY A 515 68.04 19.71 -22.86
N SER A 516 67.68 19.90 -21.58
CA SER A 516 67.20 18.79 -20.73
C SER A 516 65.77 18.40 -21.12
N PRO A 517 65.38 17.11 -21.05
CA PRO A 517 63.99 16.71 -21.26
C PRO A 517 63.07 17.48 -20.31
N ALA A 518 61.93 17.95 -20.80
CA ALA A 518 60.92 18.54 -19.93
C ALA A 518 60.29 17.41 -19.10
N ASN A 519 60.45 17.46 -17.78
CA ASN A 519 59.78 16.53 -16.88
C ASN A 519 58.31 16.93 -16.77
N THR A 520 57.44 16.10 -17.34
CA THR A 520 55.99 16.20 -17.17
C THR A 520 55.50 15.07 -16.26
N THR A 521 54.48 15.35 -15.45
CA THR A 521 53.84 14.34 -14.60
C THR A 521 52.45 14.04 -15.15
N SER A 522 52.22 12.77 -15.48
CA SER A 522 50.94 12.30 -16.02
C SER A 522 50.54 11.00 -15.34
N TYR A 523 49.25 10.67 -15.37
CA TYR A 523 48.81 9.32 -15.03
C TYR A 523 49.25 8.34 -16.12
N CYS A 524 49.52 7.10 -15.72
CA CYS A 524 50.10 6.10 -16.59
C CYS A 524 49.26 4.82 -16.61
N ARG A 525 49.16 4.19 -17.78
CA ARG A 525 48.48 2.92 -17.98
C ARG A 525 49.38 1.92 -18.71
N CYS A 526 49.19 0.64 -18.46
CA CYS A 526 49.88 -0.45 -19.13
C CYS A 526 48.85 -1.53 -19.49
N ILE A 527 48.72 -1.85 -20.78
CA ILE A 527 47.80 -2.89 -21.25
C ILE A 527 48.61 -4.14 -21.60
N LYS A 528 48.18 -5.29 -21.09
CA LYS A 528 48.85 -6.58 -21.26
C LYS A 528 47.89 -7.63 -21.80
N GLN A 529 48.38 -8.46 -22.71
CA GLN A 529 47.67 -9.61 -23.27
C GLN A 529 47.99 -10.87 -22.45
N THR A 530 46.98 -11.68 -22.11
CA THR A 530 47.18 -12.96 -21.39
C THR A 530 47.60 -14.10 -22.33
N PRO A 531 48.57 -14.96 -21.94
CA PRO A 531 49.03 -16.07 -22.79
C PRO A 531 48.09 -17.30 -22.74
N LEU A 532 47.94 -17.95 -23.89
CA LEU A 532 47.14 -19.17 -24.13
C LEU A 532 47.58 -20.38 -23.27
N ARG A 533 46.66 -21.04 -22.56
CA ARG A 533 46.77 -22.49 -22.26
C ARG A 533 45.94 -23.27 -23.28
N ALA A 534 46.61 -23.87 -24.26
CA ALA A 534 45.95 -24.69 -25.26
C ALA A 534 45.38 -25.98 -24.64
N ARG A 535 44.05 -26.13 -24.63
CA ARG A 535 43.41 -27.44 -24.85
C ARG A 535 42.65 -27.37 -26.17
N ARG A 536 42.86 -28.40 -27.00
CA ARG A 536 42.40 -28.45 -28.39
C ARG A 536 40.87 -28.34 -28.48
N GLY A 537 40.42 -27.39 -29.29
CA GLY A 537 39.25 -27.58 -30.15
C GLY A 537 38.00 -26.76 -29.85
N ILE A 538 38.05 -25.41 -29.97
CA ILE A 538 36.91 -24.53 -30.33
C ILE A 538 37.48 -23.34 -31.14
N MET A 539 36.73 -22.84 -32.16
CA MET A 539 37.13 -21.75 -33.08
C MET A 539 37.25 -20.37 -32.40
N PHE A 540 38.23 -19.56 -32.84
CA PHE A 540 38.69 -18.29 -32.24
C PHE A 540 38.06 -17.02 -32.87
N ARG A 541 37.98 -15.91 -32.11
CA ARG A 541 38.02 -14.53 -32.66
C ARG A 541 39.41 -14.25 -33.24
N GLY A 542 39.52 -13.53 -34.36
CA GLY A 542 40.80 -13.28 -35.02
C GLY A 542 41.73 -12.35 -34.22
N PRO A 543 43.07 -12.47 -34.36
CA PRO A 543 44.02 -11.54 -33.75
C PRO A 543 43.82 -10.08 -34.19
N ASP A 544 43.20 -9.84 -35.35
CA ASP A 544 42.95 -8.51 -35.88
C ASP A 544 41.89 -7.74 -35.07
N ASP A 545 40.83 -8.40 -34.58
CA ASP A 545 39.75 -7.76 -33.81
C ASP A 545 40.27 -7.20 -32.47
N ILE A 546 41.16 -7.94 -31.79
CA ILE A 546 41.77 -7.54 -30.52
C ILE A 546 42.72 -6.36 -30.73
N SER A 547 43.45 -6.34 -31.86
CA SER A 547 44.36 -5.25 -32.18
C SER A 547 43.63 -3.93 -32.45
N ILE A 548 42.43 -3.99 -33.05
CA ILE A 548 41.54 -2.84 -33.26
C ILE A 548 40.99 -2.34 -31.92
N GLU A 549 40.53 -3.24 -31.07
CA GLU A 549 40.02 -2.90 -29.72
C GLU A 549 41.10 -2.26 -28.85
N LEU A 550 42.32 -2.81 -28.87
CA LEU A 550 43.47 -2.26 -28.15
C LEU A 550 43.87 -0.88 -28.68
N SER A 551 43.88 -0.68 -30.00
CA SER A 551 44.19 0.62 -30.59
C SER A 551 43.14 1.68 -30.21
N SER A 552 41.86 1.34 -30.34
CA SER A 552 40.73 2.19 -29.92
C SER A 552 40.81 2.55 -28.43
N ARG A 553 41.15 1.58 -27.57
CA ARG A 553 41.31 1.84 -26.13
C ARG A 553 42.51 2.73 -25.84
N ILE A 554 43.65 2.56 -26.53
CA ILE A 554 44.83 3.42 -26.39
C ILE A 554 44.49 4.87 -26.77
N ASP A 555 43.83 5.06 -27.92
CA ASP A 555 43.40 6.39 -28.38
C ASP A 555 42.52 7.07 -27.32
N SER A 556 41.56 6.33 -26.73
CA SER A 556 40.71 6.85 -25.66
C SER A 556 41.47 7.25 -24.38
N ILE A 557 42.57 6.56 -24.06
CA ILE A 557 43.42 6.86 -22.90
C ILE A 557 44.27 8.11 -23.17
N GLU A 558 44.77 8.25 -24.40
CA GLU A 558 45.54 9.41 -24.84
C GLU A 558 44.67 10.69 -24.88
N ASP A 559 43.40 10.57 -25.29
CA ASP A 559 42.42 11.66 -25.26
C ASP A 559 42.14 12.17 -23.83
N LEU A 560 42.25 11.30 -22.82
CA LEU A 560 42.19 11.68 -21.40
C LEU A 560 43.47 12.39 -20.91
N GLY A 561 44.50 12.50 -21.75
CA GLY A 561 45.80 13.08 -21.42
C GLY A 561 46.68 12.16 -20.56
N GLU A 562 46.38 10.86 -20.51
CA GLU A 562 47.16 9.85 -19.82
C GLU A 562 48.17 9.18 -20.78
N ILE A 563 49.20 8.54 -20.23
CA ILE A 563 50.27 7.91 -21.03
C ILE A 563 50.17 6.41 -20.95
N VAL A 564 50.20 5.75 -22.12
CA VAL A 564 50.27 4.29 -22.21
C VAL A 564 51.72 3.85 -22.38
N PHE A 565 52.20 3.02 -21.44
CA PHE A 565 53.52 2.42 -21.49
C PHE A 565 53.48 1.00 -22.06
N LYS A 566 54.55 0.62 -22.78
CA LYS A 566 54.79 -0.76 -23.22
C LYS A 566 55.64 -1.53 -22.19
N GLU A 567 55.46 -2.85 -22.12
CA GLU A 567 56.17 -3.74 -21.16
C GLU A 567 57.71 -3.68 -21.26
N THR A 568 58.22 -3.33 -22.44
CA THR A 568 59.66 -3.22 -22.74
C THR A 568 60.30 -1.93 -22.22
N GLU A 569 59.51 -0.98 -21.72
CA GLU A 569 60.02 0.30 -21.25
C GLU A 569 60.45 0.23 -19.78
N GLU A 570 61.58 0.86 -19.46
CA GLU A 570 62.15 0.90 -18.10
C GLU A 570 61.57 2.10 -17.34
N ASN A 571 60.66 1.82 -16.42
CA ASN A 571 60.07 2.81 -15.51
C ASN A 571 59.59 2.11 -14.23
N SER A 572 59.62 2.81 -13.09
CA SER A 572 59.23 2.30 -11.77
C SER A 572 57.80 1.74 -11.75
N PHE A 573 56.89 2.31 -12.54
CA PHE A 573 55.52 1.80 -12.72
C PHE A 573 55.51 0.41 -13.37
N ILE A 574 56.31 0.21 -14.41
CA ILE A 574 56.39 -1.08 -15.13
C ILE A 574 57.06 -2.14 -14.26
N ASP A 575 58.02 -1.76 -13.42
CA ASP A 575 58.62 -2.68 -12.44
C ASP A 575 57.60 -3.12 -11.37
N LEU A 576 56.73 -2.21 -10.93
CA LEU A 576 55.61 -2.52 -10.04
C LEU A 576 54.60 -3.46 -10.71
N VAL A 577 54.21 -3.17 -11.96
CA VAL A 577 53.32 -4.04 -12.77
C VAL A 577 53.93 -5.44 -12.90
N LYS A 578 55.22 -5.55 -13.21
CA LYS A 578 55.94 -6.84 -13.31
C LYS A 578 55.90 -7.60 -11.99
N SER A 579 56.24 -6.94 -10.88
CA SER A 579 56.19 -7.52 -9.53
C SER A 579 54.81 -8.05 -9.16
N PHE A 580 53.76 -7.25 -9.40
CA PHE A 580 52.36 -7.65 -9.18
C PHE A 580 51.97 -8.83 -10.08
N TRP A 581 52.27 -8.77 -11.38
CA TRP A 581 51.92 -9.80 -12.36
C TRP A 581 52.54 -11.17 -12.05
N PHE A 582 53.80 -11.21 -11.63
CA PHE A 582 54.45 -12.45 -11.18
C PHE A 582 53.76 -13.06 -9.95
N GLY A 583 53.23 -12.22 -9.04
CA GLY A 583 52.40 -12.65 -7.93
C GLY A 583 51.04 -13.20 -8.38
N TYR A 584 50.37 -12.48 -9.29
CA TYR A 584 49.06 -12.84 -9.84
C TYR A 584 49.08 -14.20 -10.58
N LEU A 585 50.07 -14.45 -11.44
CA LEU A 585 50.20 -15.73 -12.16
C LEU A 585 50.39 -16.96 -11.26
N LYS A 586 51.00 -16.79 -10.08
CA LYS A 586 51.15 -17.89 -9.10
C LYS A 586 49.82 -18.30 -8.47
N LEU A 587 48.87 -17.37 -8.34
CA LEU A 587 47.52 -17.64 -7.81
C LEU A 587 46.69 -18.49 -8.79
N GLU A 588 46.76 -18.24 -10.10
CA GLU A 588 46.02 -19.02 -11.10
C GLU A 588 46.53 -20.47 -11.26
N ALA A 589 47.77 -20.75 -10.86
CA ALA A 589 48.39 -22.05 -11.06
C ALA A 589 47.92 -23.15 -10.08
N ASN A 590 47.24 -22.84 -8.96
CA ASN A 590 46.85 -23.84 -7.95
C ASN A 590 45.44 -23.60 -7.33
N PRO A 591 44.36 -24.04 -8.00
CA PRO A 591 42.99 -23.76 -7.58
C PRO A 591 42.46 -24.58 -6.38
N ASN A 592 43.19 -25.60 -5.90
CA ASN A 592 42.75 -26.54 -4.84
C ASN A 592 43.40 -26.30 -3.46
N ALA A 593 44.16 -25.23 -3.28
CA ALA A 593 44.79 -24.94 -1.98
C ALA A 593 43.76 -24.42 -0.96
N SER A 594 43.73 -25.00 0.25
CA SER A 594 42.83 -24.57 1.32
C SER A 594 43.13 -23.13 1.76
N SER A 595 42.11 -22.36 2.16
CA SER A 595 42.25 -20.92 2.48
C SER A 595 43.32 -20.61 3.53
N ASP A 596 43.61 -21.55 4.44
CA ASP A 596 44.67 -21.39 5.46
C ASP A 596 46.08 -21.77 4.98
N SER A 597 46.21 -22.59 3.93
CA SER A 597 47.50 -22.93 3.31
C SER A 597 47.99 -21.83 2.36
N LEU A 598 47.08 -21.12 1.67
CA LEU A 598 47.36 -19.92 0.88
C LEU A 598 47.83 -18.72 1.74
N ARG A 599 47.46 -18.69 3.03
CA ARG A 599 47.79 -17.59 3.95
C ARG A 599 49.25 -17.57 4.42
N ARG A 600 50.02 -18.67 4.32
CA ARG A 600 51.30 -18.81 5.02
C ARG A 600 52.58 -18.72 4.16
N THR A 601 52.53 -18.77 2.82
CA THR A 601 53.74 -19.05 2.02
C THR A 601 54.16 -18.04 0.96
N MET A 602 53.42 -16.97 0.65
CA MET A 602 53.89 -15.91 -0.26
C MET A 602 53.29 -14.54 0.16
N PRO A 603 54.06 -13.44 0.25
CA PRO A 603 53.48 -12.10 0.22
C PRO A 603 53.24 -11.73 -1.27
N LEU A 604 52.33 -10.83 -1.66
CA LEU A 604 52.62 -9.41 -1.52
C LEU A 604 51.47 -8.45 -1.89
N PHE A 605 50.31 -8.86 -2.43
CA PHE A 605 49.22 -7.91 -2.78
C PHE A 605 47.83 -8.50 -2.49
N GLU A 606 46.98 -7.72 -1.82
CA GLU A 606 45.55 -8.01 -1.56
C GLU A 606 44.68 -6.90 -2.15
N THR A 607 43.44 -7.22 -2.52
CA THR A 607 42.46 -6.23 -2.97
C THR A 607 42.08 -5.33 -1.80
N VAL A 608 42.34 -4.03 -1.94
CA VAL A 608 42.00 -3.00 -0.96
C VAL A 608 40.53 -2.62 -1.09
N VAL A 609 40.08 -2.35 -2.32
CA VAL A 609 38.69 -2.03 -2.68
C VAL A 609 38.42 -2.57 -4.09
N GLY A 610 37.22 -3.09 -4.33
CA GLY A 610 36.77 -3.62 -5.62
C GLY A 610 36.82 -5.15 -5.68
N SER A 611 36.86 -5.71 -6.89
CA SER A 611 36.89 -7.15 -7.12
C SER A 611 38.26 -7.64 -7.56
N ARG A 612 38.41 -8.97 -7.67
CA ARG A 612 39.62 -9.58 -8.25
C ARG A 612 39.84 -9.24 -9.73
N PHE A 613 38.80 -8.80 -10.43
CA PHE A 613 38.83 -8.49 -11.86
C PHE A 613 38.90 -6.99 -12.11
N PHE A 614 38.34 -6.17 -11.22
CA PHE A 614 38.46 -4.72 -11.29
C PHE A 614 38.58 -4.14 -9.87
N GLY A 615 39.79 -3.75 -9.47
CA GLY A 615 40.04 -3.30 -8.11
C GLY A 615 41.38 -2.60 -7.90
N LEU A 616 41.52 -2.00 -6.72
CA LEU A 616 42.76 -1.41 -6.18
C LEU A 616 43.49 -2.46 -5.34
N PHE A 617 44.77 -2.68 -5.60
CA PHE A 617 45.59 -3.70 -4.92
C PHE A 617 46.80 -3.09 -4.20
N ALA A 618 47.10 -3.58 -2.99
CA ALA A 618 48.25 -3.15 -2.19
C ALA A 618 48.78 -4.27 -1.25
N PRO A 619 49.98 -4.14 -0.66
CA PRO A 619 50.58 -5.20 0.15
C PRO A 619 49.97 -5.49 1.52
N ARG A 620 50.00 -6.79 1.85
CA ARG A 620 49.33 -7.44 2.99
C ARG A 620 49.79 -6.99 4.39
N GLU A 621 50.98 -6.39 4.51
CA GLU A 621 51.58 -5.97 5.78
C GLU A 621 50.89 -4.75 6.41
N ARG A 622 49.90 -4.16 5.73
CA ARG A 622 49.11 -3.00 6.16
C ARG A 622 47.64 -3.35 6.40
N ARG A 623 47.34 -4.22 7.38
CA ARG A 623 45.96 -4.68 7.69
C ARG A 623 45.05 -3.66 8.39
N ASP A 624 45.54 -2.50 8.79
CA ASP A 624 44.76 -1.55 9.61
C ASP A 624 43.74 -0.71 8.82
N TYR A 625 43.58 -0.93 7.52
CA TYR A 625 42.69 -0.11 6.70
C TYR A 625 41.30 -0.74 6.58
N GLN A 626 40.35 -0.24 7.36
CA GLN A 626 38.95 -0.28 6.99
C GLN A 626 38.73 0.64 5.76
N ALA A 627 39.16 0.20 4.57
CA ALA A 627 39.11 1.00 3.34
C ALA A 627 37.68 1.47 3.00
N ARG A 628 36.67 0.68 3.39
CA ARG A 628 35.25 1.03 3.32
C ARG A 628 34.89 2.21 4.23
N ASP A 629 35.43 2.26 5.44
CA ASP A 629 35.19 3.32 6.43
C ASP A 629 35.96 4.61 6.06
N LEU A 630 37.10 4.48 5.39
CA LEU A 630 37.85 5.59 4.80
C LEU A 630 37.21 6.16 3.53
N ALA A 631 36.68 5.30 2.66
CA ALA A 631 35.95 5.72 1.45
C ALA A 631 34.65 6.47 1.80
N THR A 632 34.03 6.14 2.93
CA THR A 632 32.78 6.74 3.41
C THR A 632 32.99 7.95 4.34
N SER A 633 34.18 8.13 4.91
CA SER A 633 34.54 9.28 5.78
C SER A 633 35.12 10.50 5.04
N VAL A 634 35.17 10.46 3.70
CA VAL A 634 35.61 11.61 2.88
C VAL A 634 34.67 12.81 3.10
N ASN A 635 35.24 14.01 3.21
CA ASN A 635 34.48 15.26 3.41
C ASN A 635 33.36 15.39 2.37
N SER A 636 32.11 15.37 2.83
CA SER A 636 30.93 15.55 1.99
C SER A 636 30.80 16.99 1.54
N VAL A 637 30.33 17.17 0.31
CA VAL A 637 30.02 18.48 -0.26
C VAL A 637 28.65 18.95 0.24
N PRO A 638 28.43 20.25 0.51
CA PRO A 638 27.10 20.77 0.81
C PRO A 638 26.09 20.43 -0.29
N LEU A 639 24.91 19.96 0.09
CA LEU A 639 23.85 19.54 -0.83
C LEU A 639 23.49 20.61 -1.88
N GLN A 640 23.50 21.89 -1.47
CA GLN A 640 23.15 23.02 -2.33
C GLN A 640 24.16 23.29 -3.45
N THR A 641 25.37 22.74 -3.35
CA THR A 641 26.44 22.92 -4.34
C THR A 641 26.56 21.75 -5.32
N LEU A 642 25.68 20.75 -5.20
CA LEU A 642 25.68 19.56 -6.05
C LEU A 642 25.00 19.85 -7.40
N GLY A 643 25.78 19.91 -8.48
CA GLY A 643 25.27 20.15 -9.83
C GLY A 643 24.74 18.89 -10.52
N LEU A 644 23.63 18.30 -10.07
CA LEU A 644 23.12 17.04 -10.64
C LEU A 644 22.89 17.09 -12.16
N ASP A 645 22.53 18.25 -12.71
CA ASP A 645 22.33 18.44 -14.16
C ASP A 645 23.62 18.29 -15.00
N THR A 646 24.81 18.29 -14.39
CA THR A 646 26.08 18.10 -15.11
C THR A 646 26.44 16.63 -15.34
N LEU A 647 25.76 15.70 -14.66
CA LEU A 647 26.01 14.27 -14.77
C LEU A 647 25.36 13.68 -16.04
N ALA A 648 26.05 12.71 -16.65
CA ALA A 648 25.47 11.93 -17.73
C ALA A 648 24.28 11.09 -17.20
N PRO A 649 23.05 11.28 -17.73
CA PRO A 649 21.87 10.61 -17.19
C PRO A 649 21.97 9.07 -17.17
N GLY A 650 22.58 8.46 -18.21
CA GLY A 650 22.77 7.00 -18.29
C GLY A 650 23.72 6.46 -17.20
N ARG A 651 24.83 7.16 -16.92
CA ARG A 651 25.78 6.77 -15.86
C ARG A 651 25.16 6.86 -14.48
N LEU A 652 24.39 7.91 -14.24
CA LEU A 652 23.67 8.10 -12.99
C LEU A 652 22.62 7.00 -12.79
N TYR A 653 21.93 6.63 -13.86
CA TYR A 653 20.98 5.53 -13.87
C TYR A 653 21.67 4.21 -13.51
N ASP A 654 22.76 3.82 -14.20
CA ASP A 654 23.51 2.59 -13.90
C ASP A 654 23.99 2.54 -12.45
N TYR A 655 24.47 3.67 -11.92
CA TYR A 655 24.93 3.78 -10.54
C TYR A 655 23.81 3.49 -9.53
N LEU A 656 22.63 4.09 -9.73
CA LEU A 656 21.47 3.88 -8.86
C LEU A 656 20.87 2.48 -9.02
N SER A 657 20.91 1.91 -10.23
CA SER A 657 20.55 0.52 -10.46
C SER A 657 21.45 -0.43 -9.66
N CYS A 658 22.77 -0.23 -9.70
CA CYS A 658 23.73 -1.03 -8.92
C CYS A 658 23.49 -0.92 -7.40
N ILE A 659 23.15 0.27 -6.89
CA ILE A 659 22.84 0.48 -5.45
C ILE A 659 21.65 -0.38 -5.00
N GLY A 660 20.67 -0.59 -5.87
CA GLY A 660 19.43 -1.32 -5.59
C GLY A 660 19.50 -2.85 -5.76
N THR A 661 20.66 -3.43 -6.12
CA THR A 661 20.76 -4.83 -6.56
C THR A 661 21.11 -5.82 -5.46
N LYS A 662 20.55 -7.04 -5.54
CA LYS A 662 20.81 -8.15 -4.61
C LYS A 662 22.13 -8.87 -4.90
N ASP A 663 22.51 -8.98 -6.18
CA ASP A 663 23.58 -9.87 -6.61
C ASP A 663 24.94 -9.45 -6.03
N ASP A 664 25.52 -10.31 -5.20
CA ASP A 664 26.91 -10.19 -4.73
C ASP A 664 27.92 -10.57 -5.82
N ARG A 665 27.45 -11.11 -6.96
CA ARG A 665 28.25 -11.49 -8.12
C ARG A 665 27.43 -11.24 -9.39
N PRO A 666 27.46 -10.05 -9.98
CA PRO A 666 27.02 -9.94 -11.36
C PRO A 666 27.80 -10.99 -12.15
N GLN A 667 27.12 -11.76 -12.99
CA GLN A 667 27.77 -12.73 -13.87
C GLN A 667 28.85 -12.09 -14.76
N PHE A 668 29.01 -10.76 -14.75
CA PHE A 668 29.94 -9.90 -15.49
C PHE A 668 30.67 -8.94 -14.52
N ALA A 669 31.69 -9.43 -13.82
CA ALA A 669 32.29 -8.79 -12.63
C ALA A 669 33.24 -7.58 -12.85
N ALA A 670 33.08 -6.79 -13.91
CA ALA A 670 34.09 -5.78 -14.29
C ALA A 670 33.58 -4.38 -14.69
N THR A 671 32.39 -3.94 -14.26
CA THR A 671 31.99 -2.53 -14.48
C THR A 671 32.49 -1.61 -13.36
N GLY A 672 33.04 -0.46 -13.72
CA GLY A 672 33.60 0.53 -12.79
C GLY A 672 32.53 1.21 -11.94
N VAL A 673 31.35 1.47 -12.52
CA VAL A 673 30.18 1.98 -11.79
C VAL A 673 29.70 1.00 -10.72
N PHE A 674 29.73 -0.31 -10.96
CA PHE A 674 29.37 -1.32 -9.96
C PHE A 674 30.36 -1.31 -8.78
N GLN A 675 31.66 -1.30 -9.04
CA GLN A 675 32.68 -1.28 -7.98
C GLN A 675 32.55 -0.04 -7.07
N MET A 676 32.13 1.08 -7.64
CA MET A 676 31.83 2.29 -6.88
C MET A 676 30.53 2.17 -6.07
N ALA A 677 29.45 1.70 -6.69
CA ALA A 677 28.15 1.56 -6.08
C ALA A 677 28.13 0.54 -4.92
N ASP A 678 28.92 -0.54 -5.01
CA ASP A 678 28.99 -1.61 -4.00
C ASP A 678 29.34 -1.10 -2.59
N ILE A 679 30.16 -0.05 -2.50
CA ILE A 679 30.51 0.59 -1.23
C ILE A 679 29.27 1.20 -0.57
N TYR A 680 28.41 1.80 -1.37
CA TYR A 680 27.20 2.54 -0.97
C TYR A 680 25.91 1.72 -1.09
N ARG A 681 26.01 0.40 -1.31
CA ARG A 681 24.87 -0.47 -1.58
C ARG A 681 23.85 -0.40 -0.45
N MET A 682 22.57 -0.31 -0.84
CA MET A 682 21.47 -0.37 0.11
C MET A 682 21.22 -1.82 0.52
N ALA A 683 20.77 -2.03 1.76
CA ALA A 683 20.27 -3.34 2.16
C ALA A 683 19.13 -3.76 1.22
N PHE A 684 19.21 -4.95 0.64
CA PHE A 684 18.22 -5.39 -0.35
C PHE A 684 16.81 -5.45 0.24
N SER A 685 16.67 -5.77 1.53
CA SER A 685 15.40 -5.68 2.28
C SER A 685 14.77 -4.27 2.26
N CYS A 686 15.60 -3.22 2.30
CA CYS A 686 15.12 -1.84 2.17
C CYS A 686 14.62 -1.55 0.75
N VAL A 687 15.34 -2.01 -0.27
CA VAL A 687 14.93 -1.88 -1.67
C VAL A 687 13.61 -2.62 -1.91
N GLU A 688 13.48 -3.85 -1.43
CA GLU A 688 12.25 -4.65 -1.50
C GLU A 688 11.09 -3.95 -0.79
N SER A 689 11.32 -3.41 0.40
CA SER A 689 10.30 -2.68 1.16
C SER A 689 9.82 -1.42 0.43
N LEU A 690 10.74 -0.59 -0.08
CA LEU A 690 10.40 0.63 -0.83
C LEU A 690 9.68 0.32 -2.13
N THR A 691 10.08 -0.76 -2.81
CA THR A 691 9.44 -1.25 -4.02
C THR A 691 8.01 -1.72 -3.75
N ALA A 692 7.81 -2.49 -2.67
CA ALA A 692 6.48 -2.92 -2.24
C ALA A 692 5.58 -1.75 -1.82
N ILE A 693 6.12 -0.71 -1.19
CA ILE A 693 5.37 0.52 -0.89
C ILE A 693 4.98 1.25 -2.18
N ASN A 694 5.85 1.28 -3.20
CA ASN A 694 5.48 1.84 -4.52
C ASN A 694 4.35 1.02 -5.18
N ALA A 695 4.43 -0.30 -5.11
CA ALA A 695 3.37 -1.18 -5.60
C ALA A 695 2.04 -0.93 -4.88
N ALA A 696 2.08 -0.78 -3.55
CA ALA A 696 0.91 -0.40 -2.75
C ALA A 696 0.34 0.96 -3.15
N ARG A 697 1.19 1.96 -3.43
CA ARG A 697 0.74 3.27 -3.94
C ARG A 697 -0.10 3.11 -5.21
N HIS A 698 0.27 2.22 -6.13
CA HIS A 698 -0.52 1.95 -7.34
C HIS A 698 -1.87 1.31 -7.06
N VAL A 699 -2.00 0.53 -5.97
CA VAL A 699 -3.31 0.01 -5.52
C VAL A 699 -4.16 1.13 -4.92
N TYR A 700 -3.58 1.98 -4.09
CA TYR A 700 -4.31 3.02 -3.35
C TYR A 700 -4.64 4.27 -4.18
N VAL A 701 -3.99 4.50 -5.33
CA VAL A 701 -4.18 5.72 -6.12
C VAL A 701 -5.63 5.92 -6.58
N ASP A 702 -6.36 4.84 -6.82
CA ASP A 702 -7.75 4.85 -7.27
C ASP A 702 -8.77 4.68 -6.13
N LEU A 703 -8.30 4.51 -4.89
CA LEU A 703 -9.13 4.24 -3.72
C LEU A 703 -9.42 5.53 -2.94
N TYR A 704 -10.20 6.42 -3.55
CA TYR A 704 -10.55 7.71 -2.96
C TYR A 704 -11.15 7.56 -1.55
N GLY A 705 -10.55 8.25 -0.57
CA GLY A 705 -10.97 8.21 0.84
C GLY A 705 -10.51 6.99 1.63
N ALA A 706 -9.74 6.07 1.02
CA ALA A 706 -9.11 4.98 1.76
C ALA A 706 -8.04 5.50 2.72
N THR A 707 -7.93 4.85 3.88
CA THR A 707 -6.95 5.21 4.92
C THR A 707 -6.19 3.96 5.37
N ILE A 708 -4.93 4.16 5.75
CA ILE A 708 -3.98 3.17 6.22
C ILE A 708 -3.84 3.31 7.73
N SER A 709 -3.88 2.19 8.46
CA SER A 709 -3.63 2.17 9.89
C SER A 709 -2.13 2.33 10.19
N LEU A 710 -1.76 3.21 11.12
CA LEU A 710 -0.37 3.34 11.55
C LEU A 710 0.11 2.22 12.47
N SER A 711 -0.78 1.29 12.85
CA SER A 711 -0.39 0.04 13.51
C SER A 711 0.64 -0.76 12.70
N VAL A 712 0.69 -0.57 11.38
CA VAL A 712 1.69 -1.18 10.48
C VAL A 712 3.14 -0.83 10.85
N LEU A 713 3.39 0.31 11.49
CA LEU A 713 4.75 0.70 11.92
C LEU A 713 5.22 -0.10 13.15
N ASN A 714 4.28 -0.63 13.92
CA ASN A 714 4.52 -1.46 15.10
C ASN A 714 4.63 -2.95 14.74
N SER A 715 4.61 -3.31 13.46
CA SER A 715 4.82 -4.69 13.02
C SER A 715 6.22 -5.17 13.43
N ALA A 716 6.31 -6.41 13.90
CA ALA A 716 7.61 -7.02 14.23
C ALA A 716 8.51 -7.15 12.99
N ASN A 717 7.89 -7.39 11.83
CA ASN A 717 8.53 -7.68 10.56
C ASN A 717 8.56 -6.47 9.64
N SER A 718 9.60 -6.39 8.80
CA SER A 718 9.72 -5.39 7.73
C SER A 718 8.77 -5.70 6.56
N ILE A 719 8.46 -4.71 5.71
CA ILE A 719 7.65 -4.95 4.50
C ILE A 719 8.33 -5.95 3.55
N SER A 720 9.66 -6.07 3.56
CA SER A 720 10.37 -7.08 2.75
C SER A 720 10.06 -8.54 3.12
N GLU A 721 9.50 -8.79 4.31
CA GLU A 721 9.19 -10.13 4.80
C GLU A 721 7.74 -10.56 4.52
N VAL A 722 6.91 -9.68 3.94
CA VAL A 722 5.49 -9.98 3.67
C VAL A 722 5.31 -10.81 2.40
N GLY A 723 4.33 -11.72 2.40
CA GLY A 723 4.06 -12.63 1.30
C GLY A 723 3.51 -11.94 0.04
N TRP A 724 2.70 -10.90 0.18
CA TRP A 724 2.00 -10.24 -0.94
C TRP A 724 2.88 -9.43 -1.89
N ARG A 725 4.13 -9.15 -1.52
CA ARG A 725 5.04 -8.28 -2.29
C ARG A 725 5.32 -8.83 -3.69
N PRO A 726 5.65 -7.97 -4.67
CA PRO A 726 6.11 -8.46 -5.96
C PRO A 726 7.46 -9.17 -5.80
N LYS A 727 7.64 -10.30 -6.49
CA LYS A 727 8.93 -10.99 -6.54
C LYS A 727 9.82 -10.22 -7.50
N LEU A 728 10.92 -9.65 -6.99
CA LEU A 728 11.96 -9.09 -7.85
C LEU A 728 12.78 -10.24 -8.42
N ASP A 729 12.75 -10.45 -9.73
CA ASP A 729 13.84 -11.18 -10.40
C ASP A 729 15.10 -10.31 -10.31
N THR A 730 16.24 -10.88 -9.95
CA THR A 730 17.45 -10.12 -9.60
C THR A 730 18.46 -10.07 -10.73
N LYS A 731 18.14 -10.64 -11.89
CA LYS A 731 19.05 -10.69 -13.04
C LYS A 731 19.07 -9.34 -13.75
N LEU A 732 20.18 -8.63 -13.60
CA LEU A 732 20.53 -7.50 -14.47
C LEU A 732 20.87 -8.04 -15.88
N GLU A 733 19.97 -7.86 -16.85
CA GLU A 733 20.26 -8.19 -18.25
C GLU A 733 20.80 -6.94 -18.98
N PHE A 734 21.94 -7.07 -19.66
CA PHE A 734 22.38 -6.05 -20.61
C PHE A 734 21.44 -6.08 -21.83
N ALA A 735 20.99 -4.92 -22.30
CA ALA A 735 20.24 -4.81 -23.55
C ALA A 735 21.13 -5.22 -24.76
N VAL A 736 21.24 -6.52 -25.04
CA VAL A 736 21.79 -7.01 -26.30
C VAL A 736 20.73 -6.75 -27.37
N SER A 737 20.98 -5.79 -28.25
CA SER A 737 20.18 -5.71 -29.50
C SER A 737 20.44 -7.00 -30.29
N PRO A 738 19.42 -7.76 -30.71
CA PRO A 738 19.60 -8.94 -31.53
C PRO A 738 19.90 -8.51 -32.97
N THR A 739 21.04 -7.88 -33.19
CA THR A 739 21.69 -7.87 -34.50
C THR A 739 22.60 -9.09 -34.53
N GLN A 740 22.48 -9.92 -35.56
CA GLN A 740 23.13 -11.25 -35.71
C GLN A 740 24.68 -11.26 -35.68
N ASP A 741 25.34 -10.17 -35.29
CA ASP A 741 26.80 -10.09 -35.17
C ASP A 741 27.25 -10.29 -33.71
N ASN A 742 27.51 -11.54 -33.36
CA ASN A 742 28.11 -11.96 -32.07
C ASN A 742 29.60 -11.53 -31.88
N SER A 743 30.08 -10.54 -32.62
CA SER A 743 31.51 -10.23 -32.76
C SER A 743 32.03 -9.04 -31.94
N ARG A 744 31.19 -8.22 -31.29
CA ARG A 744 31.66 -7.07 -30.48
C ARG A 744 31.16 -7.13 -29.04
N PRO A 745 32.03 -7.14 -28.01
CA PRO A 745 31.58 -6.83 -26.64
C PRO A 745 31.20 -5.35 -26.57
N LEU A 746 30.03 -5.07 -26.01
CA LEU A 746 29.40 -3.75 -25.91
C LEU A 746 30.16 -2.75 -25.00
N GLN A 747 31.35 -3.06 -24.48
CA GLN A 747 31.98 -2.27 -23.40
C GLN A 747 32.58 -0.93 -23.84
N ASN A 748 32.74 -0.69 -25.14
CA ASN A 748 33.45 0.48 -25.69
C ASN A 748 32.55 1.59 -26.26
N SER A 749 31.24 1.63 -25.95
CA SER A 749 30.38 2.75 -26.37
C SER A 749 29.86 3.56 -25.16
N PRO A 750 29.76 4.90 -25.28
CA PRO A 750 29.24 5.78 -24.22
C PRO A 750 27.75 5.51 -23.89
N GLU A 751 27.02 4.78 -24.73
CA GLU A 751 25.59 4.50 -24.61
C GLU A 751 25.26 3.01 -24.29
N ALA A 752 26.28 2.15 -24.14
CA ALA A 752 26.11 0.69 -24.08
C ALA A 752 25.82 0.11 -22.68
N SER A 753 25.40 0.91 -21.74
CA SER A 753 24.97 0.43 -20.43
C SER A 753 23.53 0.88 -20.22
N LEU A 754 22.61 0.06 -20.70
CA LEU A 754 21.26 0.03 -20.18
C LEU A 754 21.13 -1.36 -19.56
N LEU A 755 21.55 -1.46 -18.31
CA LEU A 755 21.07 -2.52 -17.44
C LEU A 755 19.55 -2.44 -17.51
N ARG A 756 18.92 -3.44 -18.15
CA ARG A 756 17.46 -3.52 -18.17
C ARG A 756 17.05 -3.94 -16.77
N PRO A 757 16.35 -3.07 -16.05
CA PRO A 757 15.82 -3.46 -14.78
C PRO A 757 14.57 -4.28 -15.03
N VAL A 758 14.25 -5.10 -14.04
CA VAL A 758 13.05 -5.91 -14.01
C VAL A 758 11.85 -4.98 -14.03
N CYS A 759 11.11 -4.98 -15.14
CA CYS A 759 9.76 -4.44 -15.15
C CYS A 759 9.00 -5.20 -14.06
N LEU A 760 8.60 -4.51 -12.99
CA LEU A 760 7.72 -5.13 -12.02
C LEU A 760 6.42 -5.44 -12.73
N ASP A 761 6.05 -6.72 -12.73
CA ASP A 761 4.67 -7.08 -12.98
C ASP A 761 3.81 -6.30 -11.99
N LEU A 762 2.80 -5.62 -12.53
CA LEU A 762 1.70 -5.09 -11.75
C LEU A 762 1.24 -6.18 -10.77
N LEU A 763 1.09 -5.84 -9.47
CA LEU A 763 0.63 -6.80 -8.45
C LEU A 763 -0.54 -7.61 -9.00
N THR A 764 -0.61 -8.90 -8.76
CA THR A 764 -1.80 -9.69 -9.12
C THR A 764 -3.02 -9.23 -8.32
N ARG A 765 -4.22 -9.64 -8.73
CA ARG A 765 -5.45 -9.39 -7.96
C ARG A 765 -5.31 -9.85 -6.51
N GLN A 766 -4.80 -11.07 -6.30
CA GLN A 766 -4.61 -11.66 -4.98
C GLN A 766 -3.63 -10.83 -4.15
N GLN A 767 -2.50 -10.42 -4.74
CA GLN A 767 -1.51 -9.57 -4.09
C GLN A 767 -2.07 -8.18 -3.73
N ALA A 768 -2.88 -7.57 -4.58
CA ALA A 768 -3.52 -6.29 -4.30
C ALA A 768 -4.50 -6.37 -3.12
N LEU A 769 -5.28 -7.46 -3.04
CA LEU A 769 -6.18 -7.72 -1.91
C LEU A 769 -5.40 -7.99 -0.61
N ALA A 770 -4.35 -8.81 -0.66
CA ALA A 770 -3.50 -9.07 0.50
C ALA A 770 -2.77 -7.81 0.98
N CYS A 771 -2.35 -6.94 0.06
CA CYS A 771 -1.79 -5.62 0.36
C CYS A 771 -2.77 -4.75 1.17
N LEU A 772 -4.05 -4.69 0.77
CA LEU A 772 -5.08 -3.94 1.51
C LEU A 772 -5.24 -4.47 2.94
N ALA A 773 -5.32 -5.80 3.12
CA ALA A 773 -5.45 -6.40 4.43
C ALA A 773 -4.24 -6.13 5.33
N TYR A 774 -3.03 -6.18 4.78
CA TYR A 774 -1.80 -5.85 5.50
C TYR A 774 -1.79 -4.42 6.04
N PHE A 775 -2.22 -3.44 5.24
CA PHE A 775 -2.26 -2.03 5.67
C PHE A 775 -3.40 -1.70 6.65
N GLU A 776 -4.38 -2.60 6.81
CA GLU A 776 -5.41 -2.48 7.86
C GLU A 776 -4.90 -3.02 9.20
N TYR A 777 -4.32 -4.22 9.21
CA TYR A 777 -3.93 -4.90 10.46
C TYR A 777 -2.48 -4.69 10.88
N GLY A 778 -1.60 -4.32 9.95
CA GLY A 778 -0.16 -4.22 10.19
C GLY A 778 0.52 -5.58 10.36
N ARG A 779 -0.07 -6.67 9.86
CA ARG A 779 0.46 -8.04 9.95
C ARG A 779 0.15 -8.81 8.67
N ASP A 780 0.99 -9.79 8.35
CA ASP A 780 0.78 -10.66 7.20
C ASP A 780 -0.20 -11.78 7.57
N THR A 781 -1.49 -11.53 7.36
CA THR A 781 -2.58 -12.41 7.81
C THR A 781 -3.09 -13.34 6.72
N LEU A 782 -2.78 -13.10 5.45
CA LEU A 782 -3.41 -13.77 4.31
C LEU A 782 -2.38 -14.49 3.45
N ASP A 783 -2.64 -15.77 3.21
CA ASP A 783 -1.95 -16.51 2.16
C ASP A 783 -2.49 -16.11 0.78
N ILE A 784 -1.61 -15.86 -0.18
CA ILE A 784 -1.98 -15.37 -1.52
C ILE A 784 -2.85 -16.40 -2.24
N ASP A 785 -2.48 -17.68 -2.13
CA ASP A 785 -3.16 -18.78 -2.84
C ASP A 785 -4.61 -18.95 -2.33
N SER A 786 -4.87 -18.61 -1.07
CA SER A 786 -6.23 -18.62 -0.51
C SER A 786 -7.18 -17.56 -1.11
N LEU A 787 -6.64 -16.56 -1.81
CA LEU A 787 -7.39 -15.45 -2.41
C LEU A 787 -7.78 -15.69 -3.88
N ASP A 788 -7.57 -16.89 -4.41
CA ASP A 788 -7.86 -17.21 -5.81
C ASP A 788 -9.32 -16.95 -6.19
N HIS A 789 -10.27 -17.27 -5.31
CA HIS A 789 -11.70 -17.03 -5.55
C HIS A 789 -12.20 -15.67 -5.02
N ALA A 790 -11.32 -14.78 -4.55
CA ALA A 790 -11.72 -13.51 -3.94
C ALA A 790 -12.15 -12.47 -4.99
N LEU A 791 -13.38 -11.99 -4.84
CA LEU A 791 -14.04 -10.97 -5.68
C LEU A 791 -13.91 -9.56 -5.12
N ALA A 792 -14.00 -9.43 -3.80
CA ALA A 792 -14.03 -8.16 -3.10
C ALA A 792 -13.67 -8.33 -1.61
N MET A 793 -13.43 -7.21 -0.92
CA MET A 793 -13.09 -7.19 0.50
C MET A 793 -13.83 -6.06 1.21
N SER A 794 -14.55 -6.36 2.28
CA SER A 794 -15.20 -5.36 3.14
C SER A 794 -14.34 -5.12 4.38
N ILE A 795 -13.94 -3.85 4.59
CA ILE A 795 -13.12 -3.40 5.72
C ILE A 795 -13.70 -2.08 6.26
N GLY A 796 -14.11 -2.05 7.52
CA GLY A 796 -14.67 -0.84 8.14
C GLY A 796 -15.90 -0.31 7.40
N ASN A 797 -15.84 0.93 6.90
CA ASN A 797 -16.86 1.57 6.07
C ASN A 797 -16.59 1.49 4.56
N SER A 798 -15.71 0.59 4.12
CA SER A 798 -15.26 0.49 2.73
C SER A 798 -15.41 -0.93 2.19
N ILE A 799 -15.94 -1.06 0.96
CA ILE A 799 -15.91 -2.28 0.18
C ILE A 799 -14.96 -2.07 -0.99
N TYR A 800 -13.88 -2.85 -1.06
CA TYR A 800 -12.91 -2.85 -2.13
C TYR A 800 -13.27 -3.95 -3.13
N VAL A 801 -13.67 -3.56 -4.33
CA VAL A 801 -14.16 -4.47 -5.38
C VAL A 801 -13.19 -4.45 -6.55
N VAL A 802 -12.97 -5.60 -7.19
CA VAL A 802 -12.22 -5.64 -8.47
C VAL A 802 -12.97 -4.82 -9.51
N LYS A 803 -12.32 -3.82 -10.10
CA LYS A 803 -12.97 -2.86 -11.01
C LYS A 803 -13.65 -3.53 -12.21
N ARG A 804 -13.12 -4.65 -12.69
CA ARG A 804 -13.72 -5.48 -13.76
C ARG A 804 -15.16 -5.94 -13.45
N LEU A 805 -15.51 -6.13 -12.18
CA LEU A 805 -16.87 -6.51 -11.76
C LEU A 805 -17.89 -5.36 -11.89
N LEU A 806 -17.41 -4.13 -12.00
CA LEU A 806 -18.21 -2.90 -12.04
C LEU A 806 -18.13 -2.18 -13.39
N SER A 807 -17.57 -2.84 -14.40
CA SER A 807 -17.26 -2.23 -15.70
C SER A 807 -17.73 -3.11 -16.85
N ASP A 808 -17.87 -2.49 -18.01
CA ASP A 808 -18.24 -3.20 -19.22
C ASP A 808 -17.13 -4.17 -19.67
N PRO A 809 -17.45 -5.42 -20.08
CA PRO A 809 -16.46 -6.39 -20.51
C PRO A 809 -15.73 -6.00 -21.80
N PHE A 810 -16.12 -4.93 -22.51
CA PHE A 810 -15.37 -4.31 -23.61
C PHE A 810 -14.19 -3.45 -23.13
N GLU A 811 -14.26 -2.86 -21.94
CA GLU A 811 -13.18 -2.02 -21.41
C GLU A 811 -11.91 -2.86 -21.12
N ARG A 812 -10.73 -2.30 -21.38
CA ARG A 812 -9.45 -2.93 -21.03
C ARG A 812 -8.99 -2.42 -19.66
N ILE A 813 -9.31 -3.20 -18.63
CA ILE A 813 -8.97 -2.88 -17.24
C ILE A 813 -8.01 -3.95 -16.71
N PRO A 814 -6.85 -3.60 -16.13
CA PRO A 814 -5.96 -4.56 -15.48
C PRO A 814 -6.65 -5.35 -14.35
N SER A 815 -6.27 -6.61 -14.16
CA SER A 815 -6.92 -7.53 -13.19
C SER A 815 -6.77 -7.10 -11.73
N ASN A 816 -5.77 -6.29 -11.45
CA ASN A 816 -5.40 -5.84 -10.13
C ASN A 816 -5.98 -4.50 -9.72
N ARG A 817 -6.72 -3.86 -10.63
CA ARG A 817 -7.30 -2.53 -10.37
C ARG A 817 -8.55 -2.68 -9.51
N LEU A 818 -8.51 -2.06 -8.34
CA LEU A 818 -9.59 -2.09 -7.36
C LEU A 818 -10.36 -0.77 -7.37
N GLN A 819 -11.60 -0.80 -6.91
CA GLN A 819 -12.45 0.36 -6.69
C GLN A 819 -13.00 0.33 -5.27
N ARG A 820 -12.92 1.45 -4.57
CA ARG A 820 -13.51 1.62 -3.23
C ARG A 820 -14.95 2.11 -3.35
N LEU A 821 -15.87 1.38 -2.74
CA LEU A 821 -17.25 1.79 -2.49
C LEU A 821 -17.41 2.15 -1.00
N THR A 822 -18.08 3.26 -0.70
CA THR A 822 -18.44 3.60 0.67
C THR A 822 -19.60 2.72 1.11
N GLY A 823 -19.36 1.83 2.06
CA GLY A 823 -20.32 0.83 2.51
C GLY A 823 -19.66 -0.32 3.26
N ASN A 824 -20.46 -1.18 3.87
CA ASN A 824 -20.00 -2.43 4.47
C ASN A 824 -21.08 -3.50 4.32
N ILE A 825 -20.70 -4.74 4.61
CA ILE A 825 -21.61 -5.90 4.57
C ILE A 825 -22.16 -6.27 5.97
N GLY A 826 -22.01 -5.39 6.96
CA GLY A 826 -22.48 -5.61 8.33
C GLY A 826 -21.76 -6.75 9.06
N ARG A 827 -20.46 -6.96 8.82
CA ARG A 827 -19.65 -7.96 9.51
C ARG A 827 -18.43 -7.31 10.16
N SER A 828 -18.00 -7.89 11.27
CA SER A 828 -16.81 -7.50 12.02
C SER A 828 -15.50 -7.90 11.32
N GLY A 829 -14.46 -7.10 11.49
CA GLY A 829 -13.13 -7.36 10.94
C GLY A 829 -13.07 -7.25 9.41
N ILE A 830 -12.16 -8.00 8.78
CA ILE A 830 -12.09 -8.12 7.32
C ILE A 830 -13.01 -9.25 6.86
N SER A 831 -13.89 -8.94 5.91
CA SER A 831 -14.67 -9.96 5.21
C SER A 831 -14.21 -10.05 3.75
N ILE A 832 -13.62 -11.19 3.39
CA ILE A 832 -13.20 -11.49 2.02
C ILE A 832 -14.36 -12.21 1.33
N LEU A 833 -14.85 -11.59 0.28
CA LEU A 833 -16.01 -12.04 -0.48
C LEU A 833 -15.50 -12.98 -1.58
N ILE A 834 -15.80 -14.28 -1.48
CA ILE A 834 -15.36 -15.29 -2.44
C ILE A 834 -16.51 -15.75 -3.34
N ALA A 835 -16.20 -16.02 -4.61
CA ALA A 835 -17.14 -16.61 -5.55
C ALA A 835 -17.51 -18.05 -5.14
N PRO A 836 -18.74 -18.51 -5.43
CA PRO A 836 -19.12 -19.91 -5.22
C PRO A 836 -18.33 -20.84 -6.15
N ILE A 837 -18.01 -22.05 -5.67
CA ILE A 837 -17.25 -23.06 -6.45
C ILE A 837 -18.05 -23.55 -7.66
N GLU A 838 -19.36 -23.74 -7.49
CA GLU A 838 -20.26 -24.23 -8.53
C GLU A 838 -21.41 -23.22 -8.75
N PRO A 839 -21.21 -22.20 -9.62
CA PRO A 839 -22.27 -21.28 -9.99
C PRO A 839 -23.39 -22.03 -10.73
N ARG A 840 -24.65 -21.70 -10.43
CA ARG A 840 -25.81 -22.36 -11.05
C ARG A 840 -26.35 -21.54 -12.21
N ILE A 841 -26.75 -22.21 -13.28
CA ILE A 841 -27.47 -21.61 -14.41
C ILE A 841 -28.88 -22.20 -14.43
N ARG A 842 -29.89 -21.38 -14.66
CA ARG A 842 -31.28 -21.83 -14.80
C ARG A 842 -31.43 -22.78 -15.99
N GLU A 843 -32.13 -23.88 -15.78
CA GLU A 843 -32.50 -24.80 -16.86
C GLU A 843 -33.52 -24.17 -17.80
N LEU A 844 -33.50 -24.59 -19.07
CA LEU A 844 -34.47 -24.13 -20.06
C LEU A 844 -35.88 -24.57 -19.65
N SER A 845 -36.83 -23.64 -19.73
CA SER A 845 -38.23 -23.99 -19.47
C SER A 845 -38.78 -24.89 -20.58
N CYS A 846 -39.71 -25.79 -20.26
CA CYS A 846 -40.33 -26.68 -21.24
C CYS A 846 -41.33 -25.98 -22.20
N SER A 847 -41.38 -24.65 -22.21
CA SER A 847 -42.32 -23.86 -23.02
C SER A 847 -41.74 -23.59 -24.41
N TYR A 848 -42.20 -24.34 -25.40
CA TYR A 848 -41.74 -24.27 -26.81
C TYR A 848 -41.97 -22.91 -27.51
N ASN A 849 -42.71 -21.99 -26.89
CA ASN A 849 -43.08 -20.68 -27.47
C ASN A 849 -42.17 -19.52 -27.05
N LEU A 850 -41.12 -19.76 -26.28
CA LEU A 850 -40.28 -18.69 -25.70
C LEU A 850 -39.05 -18.33 -26.53
N VAL A 851 -38.69 -19.16 -27.52
CA VAL A 851 -37.49 -19.00 -28.35
C VAL A 851 -37.94 -18.77 -29.80
N GLU A 852 -37.69 -17.58 -30.35
CA GLU A 852 -38.14 -17.20 -31.70
C GLU A 852 -36.97 -17.11 -32.70
N HIS A 853 -35.76 -16.75 -32.24
CA HIS A 853 -34.54 -16.65 -33.05
C HIS A 853 -34.74 -15.83 -34.33
N LYS A 854 -35.17 -14.57 -34.16
CA LYS A 854 -35.38 -13.65 -35.28
C LYS A 854 -34.08 -13.35 -36.03
N ARG A 855 -34.22 -12.99 -37.30
CA ARG A 855 -33.12 -12.45 -38.09
C ARG A 855 -32.71 -11.08 -37.53
N TYR A 856 -31.41 -10.87 -37.33
CA TYR A 856 -30.86 -9.60 -36.87
C TYR A 856 -31.15 -8.48 -37.88
N ASP A 857 -31.65 -7.36 -37.38
CA ASP A 857 -32.18 -6.24 -38.16
C ASP A 857 -31.17 -5.08 -38.34
N LEU A 858 -29.92 -5.29 -37.97
CA LEU A 858 -28.84 -4.30 -37.96
C LEU A 858 -29.05 -3.14 -36.97
N ARG A 859 -30.00 -3.27 -36.04
CA ARG A 859 -30.25 -2.25 -35.01
C ARG A 859 -29.61 -2.64 -33.69
N ARG A 860 -28.85 -1.70 -33.14
CA ARG A 860 -28.19 -1.82 -31.84
C ARG A 860 -29.10 -1.39 -30.71
N GLU A 861 -30.00 -2.27 -30.31
CA GLU A 861 -30.99 -2.02 -29.26
C GLU A 861 -30.57 -2.61 -27.91
N ASN A 862 -31.20 -2.14 -26.83
CA ASN A 862 -31.06 -2.72 -25.49
C ASN A 862 -32.38 -3.38 -25.11
N ASN A 863 -32.46 -4.70 -25.29
CA ASN A 863 -33.66 -5.48 -24.96
C ASN A 863 -33.65 -6.00 -23.52
N PHE A 864 -32.54 -5.80 -22.80
CA PHE A 864 -32.29 -6.29 -21.45
C PHE A 864 -32.35 -5.19 -20.39
N LYS A 865 -33.17 -4.15 -20.60
CA LYS A 865 -33.27 -2.97 -19.70
C LYS A 865 -33.68 -3.33 -18.26
N SER A 866 -34.36 -4.45 -18.07
CA SER A 866 -34.83 -4.94 -16.77
C SER A 866 -33.84 -5.89 -16.08
N THR A 867 -32.67 -6.12 -16.69
CA THR A 867 -31.60 -6.95 -16.11
C THR A 867 -30.87 -6.20 -15.01
N SER A 868 -30.69 -6.85 -13.87
CA SER A 868 -29.95 -6.34 -12.71
C SER A 868 -29.03 -7.42 -12.11
N LEU A 869 -27.95 -6.97 -11.46
CA LEU A 869 -27.02 -7.83 -10.73
C LEU A 869 -27.30 -7.72 -9.22
N HIS A 870 -27.33 -8.84 -8.51
CA HIS A 870 -27.63 -8.88 -7.08
C HIS A 870 -26.58 -9.68 -6.32
N LEU A 871 -25.95 -9.04 -5.32
CA LEU A 871 -25.07 -9.72 -4.37
C LEU A 871 -25.86 -10.31 -3.20
N SER A 872 -25.62 -11.59 -2.92
CA SER A 872 -26.14 -12.31 -1.76
C SER A 872 -25.02 -13.10 -1.08
N PHE A 873 -25.22 -13.47 0.19
CA PHE A 873 -24.26 -14.23 0.97
C PHE A 873 -24.88 -15.55 1.41
N THR A 874 -24.12 -16.63 1.33
CA THR A 874 -24.56 -17.90 1.91
C THR A 874 -24.30 -17.91 3.42
N GLN A 875 -24.73 -18.98 4.09
CA GLN A 875 -24.42 -19.16 5.51
C GLN A 875 -22.97 -19.65 5.73
N TRP A 876 -22.26 -20.01 4.66
CA TRP A 876 -20.90 -20.50 4.76
C TRP A 876 -19.94 -19.35 5.06
N THR A 877 -19.14 -19.53 6.10
CA THR A 877 -18.10 -18.61 6.51
C THR A 877 -16.91 -19.40 6.99
N CYS A 878 -15.72 -19.12 6.47
CA CYS A 878 -14.49 -19.75 6.93
C CYS A 878 -13.60 -18.71 7.63
N PRO A 879 -13.35 -18.85 8.94
CA PRO A 879 -12.34 -18.04 9.61
C PRO A 879 -10.94 -18.33 9.06
N LEU A 880 -10.13 -17.30 8.85
CA LEU A 880 -8.73 -17.45 8.46
C LEU A 880 -7.85 -17.76 9.68
N GLU A 881 -7.33 -18.98 9.76
CA GLU A 881 -6.48 -19.42 10.87
C GLU A 881 -5.22 -18.54 11.00
N ASN A 882 -5.24 -17.66 12.00
CA ASN A 882 -4.04 -16.96 12.45
C ASN A 882 -3.15 -17.92 13.26
N CYS A 883 -2.09 -18.47 12.65
CA CYS A 883 -1.15 -19.42 13.24
C CYS A 883 -0.42 -18.98 14.53
N GLN A 884 -0.65 -17.78 15.09
CA GLN A 884 0.13 -17.28 16.24
C GLN A 884 -0.70 -16.71 17.40
N SER A 885 -2.02 -16.54 17.27
CA SER A 885 -2.85 -15.92 18.30
C SER A 885 -4.03 -16.81 18.67
N ARG A 886 -4.04 -17.38 19.89
CA ARG A 886 -5.19 -18.09 20.46
C ARG A 886 -6.30 -17.11 20.90
N THR A 887 -6.65 -16.14 20.06
CA THR A 887 -7.73 -15.17 20.31
C THR A 887 -9.06 -15.74 19.84
N GLN A 888 -10.11 -15.58 20.65
CA GLN A 888 -11.47 -16.02 20.30
C GLN A 888 -12.03 -15.26 19.08
N ASP A 889 -11.63 -13.99 18.89
CA ASP A 889 -11.99 -13.20 17.72
C ASP A 889 -10.96 -13.37 16.61
N GLN A 890 -11.45 -13.70 15.43
CA GLN A 890 -10.68 -13.85 14.19
C GLN A 890 -10.65 -12.50 13.46
N ASP A 891 -9.50 -12.16 12.87
CA ASP A 891 -9.32 -10.88 12.18
C ASP A 891 -9.97 -10.87 10.80
N ALA A 892 -9.96 -12.00 10.11
CA ALA A 892 -10.44 -12.12 8.75
C ALA A 892 -11.29 -13.37 8.56
N HIS A 893 -12.29 -13.25 7.70
CA HIS A 893 -13.18 -14.35 7.35
C HIS A 893 -13.46 -14.36 5.85
N PHE A 894 -13.51 -15.56 5.27
CA PHE A 894 -14.13 -15.78 3.98
C PHE A 894 -15.64 -15.82 4.12
N VAL A 895 -16.32 -15.13 3.20
CA VAL A 895 -17.78 -15.11 3.07
C VAL A 895 -18.09 -15.51 1.64
N GLU A 896 -18.75 -16.64 1.48
CA GLU A 896 -19.20 -17.06 0.16
C GLU A 896 -20.29 -16.11 -0.33
N SER A 897 -20.06 -15.57 -1.52
CA SER A 897 -20.71 -14.39 -2.06
C SER A 897 -21.17 -14.69 -3.47
N VAL A 898 -22.49 -14.76 -3.64
CA VAL A 898 -23.12 -15.12 -4.91
C VAL A 898 -23.59 -13.84 -5.59
N ILE A 899 -23.02 -13.55 -6.77
CA ILE A 899 -23.51 -12.51 -7.68
C ILE A 899 -24.49 -13.18 -8.63
N SER A 900 -25.77 -12.84 -8.53
CA SER A 900 -26.81 -13.40 -9.38
C SER A 900 -27.30 -12.38 -10.40
N VAL A 901 -27.53 -12.81 -11.63
CA VAL A 901 -28.26 -12.03 -12.63
C VAL A 901 -29.75 -12.30 -12.50
N ARG A 902 -30.52 -11.23 -12.47
CA ARG A 902 -31.97 -11.26 -12.48
C ARG A 902 -32.52 -10.45 -13.64
N ASP A 903 -33.53 -10.97 -14.31
CA ASP A 903 -34.29 -10.21 -15.31
C ASP A 903 -35.74 -10.13 -14.90
N ARG A 904 -36.30 -8.92 -14.88
CA ARG A 904 -37.68 -8.64 -14.43
C ARG A 904 -37.97 -9.21 -13.02
N GLY A 905 -36.94 -9.31 -12.18
CA GLY A 905 -37.02 -9.84 -10.81
C GLY A 905 -36.85 -11.35 -10.69
N GLU A 906 -36.83 -12.10 -11.79
CA GLU A 906 -36.61 -13.54 -11.79
C GLU A 906 -35.12 -13.89 -11.88
N TRP A 907 -34.70 -14.94 -11.17
CA TRP A 907 -33.33 -15.44 -11.21
C TRP A 907 -33.03 -16.16 -12.54
N VAL A 908 -31.87 -15.86 -13.12
CA VAL A 908 -31.40 -16.45 -14.39
C VAL A 908 -30.14 -17.30 -14.19
N ALA A 909 -29.11 -16.77 -13.54
CA ALA A 909 -27.87 -17.49 -13.28
C ALA A 909 -27.05 -16.85 -12.14
N ASP A 910 -26.15 -17.62 -11.55
CA ASP A 910 -25.08 -17.15 -10.69
C ASP A 910 -23.83 -16.91 -11.55
N LEU A 911 -23.21 -15.74 -11.41
CA LEU A 911 -22.09 -15.33 -12.22
C LEU A 911 -20.76 -15.72 -11.58
N ASP A 912 -19.91 -16.35 -12.39
CA ASP A 912 -18.50 -16.54 -12.10
C ASP A 912 -17.72 -15.65 -13.07
N VAL A 913 -17.34 -14.50 -12.54
CA VAL A 913 -16.60 -13.49 -13.30
C VAL A 913 -15.10 -13.81 -13.30
N LEU A 914 -14.64 -14.68 -12.39
CA LEU A 914 -13.21 -14.99 -12.26
C LEU A 914 -12.73 -16.00 -13.32
N SER A 915 -13.63 -16.85 -13.84
CA SER A 915 -13.34 -17.73 -14.99
C SER A 915 -13.20 -16.99 -16.32
N ILE A 916 -13.64 -15.74 -16.42
CA ILE A 916 -13.55 -14.95 -17.64
C ILE A 916 -12.10 -14.50 -17.87
N ASN A 917 -11.49 -14.97 -18.95
CA ASN A 917 -10.20 -14.45 -19.41
C ASN A 917 -10.37 -13.16 -20.21
N PHE A 918 -10.47 -12.04 -19.51
CA PHE A 918 -10.69 -10.71 -20.11
C PHE A 918 -9.61 -10.27 -21.11
N GLU A 919 -8.37 -10.77 -21.00
CA GLU A 919 -7.28 -10.40 -21.91
C GLU A 919 -7.44 -11.02 -23.30
N ASN A 920 -8.05 -12.21 -23.35
CA ASN A 920 -8.24 -12.97 -24.59
C ASN A 920 -9.61 -12.72 -25.25
N LEU A 921 -10.46 -11.86 -24.68
CA LEU A 921 -11.77 -11.54 -25.27
C LEU A 921 -11.61 -10.78 -26.59
N VAL A 922 -12.27 -11.28 -27.65
CA VAL A 922 -12.27 -10.61 -28.96
C VAL A 922 -13.10 -9.33 -28.86
N ARG A 923 -12.43 -8.18 -29.06
CA ARG A 923 -13.07 -6.85 -29.05
C ARG A 923 -13.26 -6.37 -30.49
N LEU A 924 -14.50 -6.24 -30.90
CA LEU A 924 -14.91 -5.90 -32.25
C LEU A 924 -15.15 -4.39 -32.34
N GLY A 925 -14.20 -3.68 -32.95
CA GLY A 925 -14.32 -2.25 -33.25
C GLY A 925 -13.83 -1.95 -34.68
N SER A 926 -14.55 -1.08 -35.39
CA SER A 926 -14.19 -0.61 -36.73
C SER A 926 -14.37 0.90 -36.83
N PRO A 927 -13.52 1.62 -37.59
CA PRO A 927 -13.88 2.97 -38.03
C PRO A 927 -15.15 2.93 -38.91
N PRO A 928 -15.92 4.03 -38.95
CA PRO A 928 -17.14 4.10 -39.75
C PRO A 928 -16.83 3.92 -41.24
N CYS A 929 -17.64 3.12 -41.93
CA CYS A 929 -17.47 2.84 -43.35
C CYS A 929 -18.11 3.93 -44.23
N ALA A 930 -17.38 4.42 -45.24
CA ALA A 930 -17.89 5.40 -46.21
C ALA A 930 -18.62 4.76 -47.41
N MET A 931 -18.69 3.42 -47.48
CA MET A 931 -19.22 2.71 -48.66
C MET A 931 -20.73 2.47 -48.56
N ALA A 932 -21.49 3.02 -49.51
CA ALA A 932 -22.96 2.92 -49.56
C ALA A 932 -23.50 1.49 -49.77
N ASN A 933 -22.67 0.57 -50.27
CA ASN A 933 -23.06 -0.81 -50.59
C ASN A 933 -23.05 -1.76 -49.37
N HIS A 934 -22.45 -1.37 -48.24
CA HIS A 934 -22.38 -2.21 -47.02
C HIS A 934 -23.65 -2.13 -46.14
N LYS A 935 -24.82 -1.93 -46.75
CA LYS A 935 -26.13 -1.90 -46.09
C LYS A 935 -26.89 -3.22 -46.23
N LYS A 936 -26.33 -4.20 -46.93
CA LYS A 936 -26.97 -5.49 -47.24
C LYS A 936 -26.23 -6.59 -46.51
N MET A 937 -26.92 -7.36 -45.68
CA MET A 937 -26.32 -8.47 -44.93
C MET A 937 -25.77 -9.51 -45.90
N THR A 938 -24.47 -9.80 -45.79
CA THR A 938 -23.79 -10.85 -46.56
C THR A 938 -24.13 -12.24 -46.02
N PHE A 939 -24.32 -12.36 -44.70
CA PHE A 939 -24.68 -13.60 -43.99
C PHE A 939 -25.98 -13.46 -43.18
N ASP A 940 -26.60 -14.59 -42.82
CA ASP A 940 -27.78 -14.61 -41.96
C ASP A 940 -27.38 -14.60 -40.48
N TYR A 941 -27.59 -13.46 -39.83
CA TYR A 941 -27.37 -13.24 -38.39
C TYR A 941 -28.67 -13.42 -37.60
N ILE A 942 -28.59 -13.99 -36.40
CA ILE A 942 -29.73 -14.18 -35.49
C ILE A 942 -29.65 -13.14 -34.36
N SER A 943 -30.76 -12.50 -34.00
CA SER A 943 -30.85 -11.65 -32.81
C SER A 943 -31.26 -12.47 -31.58
N LEU A 944 -30.56 -12.26 -30.45
CA LEU A 944 -30.94 -12.77 -29.14
C LEU A 944 -31.47 -11.61 -28.28
N ASP A 945 -32.76 -11.67 -27.97
CA ASP A 945 -33.52 -10.62 -27.26
C ASP A 945 -34.01 -11.04 -25.88
N THR A 946 -33.99 -12.35 -25.60
CA THR A 946 -34.40 -12.91 -24.32
C THR A 946 -33.29 -13.78 -23.72
N TRP A 947 -33.37 -14.02 -22.41
CA TRP A 947 -32.44 -14.92 -21.74
C TRP A 947 -32.66 -16.37 -22.17
N GLU A 948 -33.89 -16.74 -22.53
CA GLU A 948 -34.22 -18.06 -23.08
C GLU A 948 -33.50 -18.31 -24.40
N GLU A 949 -33.43 -17.31 -25.29
CA GLU A 949 -32.68 -17.39 -26.55
C GLU A 949 -31.15 -17.46 -26.34
N LEU A 950 -30.63 -16.87 -25.26
CA LEU A 950 -29.22 -17.04 -24.90
C LEU A 950 -28.96 -18.43 -24.31
N LEU A 951 -29.90 -19.01 -23.57
CA LEU A 951 -29.74 -20.32 -22.95
C LEU A 951 -29.93 -21.48 -23.95
N ASP A 952 -30.75 -21.27 -24.98
CA ASP A 952 -31.03 -22.19 -26.10
C ASP A 952 -30.23 -21.79 -27.35
N PHE A 953 -29.03 -22.35 -27.51
CA PHE A 953 -28.06 -21.87 -28.50
C PHE A 953 -28.39 -22.26 -29.95
N PRO A 954 -28.42 -21.31 -30.91
CA PRO A 954 -28.49 -21.66 -32.33
C PRO A 954 -27.13 -22.21 -32.80
N VAL A 955 -27.12 -23.41 -33.37
CA VAL A 955 -25.86 -24.12 -33.73
C VAL A 955 -25.27 -23.67 -35.08
N ALA A 956 -26.07 -23.04 -35.96
CA ALA A 956 -25.69 -22.86 -37.37
C ALA A 956 -25.27 -21.43 -37.78
N ASN A 957 -25.67 -20.39 -37.03
CA ASN A 957 -25.51 -18.98 -37.46
C ASN A 957 -24.89 -18.13 -36.35
N VAL A 958 -24.25 -17.02 -36.75
CA VAL A 958 -23.75 -16.03 -35.79
C VAL A 958 -24.92 -15.36 -35.07
N SER A 959 -24.87 -15.39 -33.75
CA SER A 959 -25.91 -14.89 -32.86
C SER A 959 -25.48 -13.57 -32.21
N VAL A 960 -26.33 -12.55 -32.28
CA VAL A 960 -26.09 -11.20 -31.78
C VAL A 960 -26.97 -10.93 -30.56
N PHE A 961 -26.37 -10.83 -29.38
CA PHE A 961 -27.06 -10.51 -28.13
C PHE A 961 -27.24 -9.00 -27.99
N ARG A 962 -28.48 -8.51 -28.07
CA ARG A 962 -28.81 -7.07 -28.17
C ARG A 962 -28.92 -6.38 -26.80
N ALA A 963 -27.77 -6.05 -26.22
CA ALA A 963 -27.65 -5.39 -24.91
C ALA A 963 -26.87 -4.07 -24.98
N ASN A 964 -27.01 -3.33 -26.08
CA ASN A 964 -26.17 -2.16 -26.36
C ASN A 964 -26.25 -1.12 -25.22
N GLY A 965 -25.08 -0.73 -24.69
CA GLY A 965 -24.96 0.21 -23.57
C GLY A 965 -25.41 -0.34 -22.21
N ASN A 966 -25.71 -1.64 -22.09
CA ASN A 966 -26.07 -2.30 -20.84
C ASN A 966 -24.94 -3.20 -20.33
N TRP A 967 -23.95 -2.59 -19.68
CA TRP A 967 -22.75 -3.28 -19.21
C TRP A 967 -23.08 -4.49 -18.31
N ALA A 968 -24.14 -4.43 -17.50
CA ALA A 968 -24.54 -5.48 -16.58
C ALA A 968 -25.06 -6.73 -17.33
N ALA A 969 -25.92 -6.53 -18.32
CA ALA A 969 -26.42 -7.62 -19.17
C ALA A 969 -25.30 -8.22 -20.03
N ARG A 970 -24.39 -7.38 -20.55
CA ARG A 970 -23.23 -7.81 -21.33
C ARG A 970 -22.27 -8.65 -20.48
N LEU A 971 -21.93 -8.19 -19.26
CA LEU A 971 -21.09 -8.94 -18.33
C LEU A 971 -21.72 -10.29 -17.95
N ALA A 972 -23.02 -10.31 -17.67
CA ALA A 972 -23.75 -11.53 -17.34
C ALA A 972 -23.75 -12.52 -18.51
N ALA A 973 -24.00 -12.07 -19.75
CA ALA A 973 -23.98 -12.92 -20.93
C ALA A 973 -22.58 -13.52 -21.17
N VAL A 974 -21.52 -12.71 -21.06
CA VAL A 974 -20.13 -13.18 -21.18
C VAL A 974 -19.79 -14.21 -20.11
N SER A 975 -20.22 -13.99 -18.86
CA SER A 975 -19.98 -14.93 -17.76
C SER A 975 -20.70 -16.26 -17.98
N ILE A 976 -21.97 -16.26 -18.38
CA ILE A 976 -22.75 -17.48 -18.66
C ILE A 976 -22.15 -18.26 -19.83
N LEU A 977 -21.73 -17.59 -20.89
CA LEU A 977 -21.08 -18.23 -22.04
C LEU A 977 -19.71 -18.81 -21.66
N ALA A 978 -18.94 -18.12 -20.80
CA ALA A 978 -17.68 -18.63 -20.29
C ALA A 978 -17.86 -19.86 -19.40
N GLN A 979 -18.86 -19.87 -18.51
CA GLN A 979 -19.22 -21.03 -17.67
C GLN A 979 -19.63 -22.27 -18.47
N LYS A 980 -20.10 -22.10 -19.73
CA LYS A 980 -20.43 -23.18 -20.65
C LYS A 980 -19.28 -23.54 -21.62
N ASP A 981 -18.06 -23.09 -21.34
CA ASP A 981 -16.85 -23.30 -22.16
C ASP A 981 -16.92 -22.67 -23.58
N LEU A 982 -17.82 -21.71 -23.81
CA LEU A 982 -18.01 -21.03 -25.12
C LEU A 982 -17.27 -19.69 -25.22
N ALA A 983 -16.40 -19.36 -24.25
CA ALA A 983 -15.66 -18.09 -24.23
C ALA A 983 -14.79 -17.84 -25.48
N HIS A 984 -14.29 -18.90 -26.11
CA HIS A 984 -13.43 -18.83 -27.30
C HIS A 984 -14.17 -18.40 -28.57
N ALA A 985 -15.50 -18.53 -28.59
CA ALA A 985 -16.37 -18.19 -29.72
C ALA A 985 -17.07 -16.84 -29.56
N LEU A 986 -16.62 -16.01 -28.60
CA LEU A 986 -17.27 -14.76 -28.22
C LEU A 986 -16.54 -13.52 -28.76
N GLY A 987 -17.29 -12.61 -29.37
CA GLY A 987 -16.90 -11.24 -29.70
C GLY A 987 -17.76 -10.21 -28.95
N ILE A 988 -17.17 -9.08 -28.58
CA ILE A 988 -17.88 -7.98 -27.90
C ILE A 988 -17.76 -6.72 -28.75
N PHE A 989 -18.89 -6.12 -29.12
CA PHE A 989 -18.91 -4.90 -29.91
C PHE A 989 -18.50 -3.66 -29.10
N GLY A 990 -17.84 -2.70 -29.75
CA GLY A 990 -17.53 -1.41 -29.15
C GLY A 990 -18.73 -0.47 -29.04
N PRO A 991 -18.62 0.63 -28.29
CA PRO A 991 -19.68 1.65 -28.21
C PRO A 991 -19.86 2.40 -29.55
N ASP A 992 -18.84 2.44 -30.40
CA ASP A 992 -18.85 3.17 -31.66
C ASP A 992 -19.70 2.47 -32.74
N GLU A 993 -20.22 3.24 -33.69
CA GLU A 993 -20.87 2.69 -34.88
C GLU A 993 -19.89 1.88 -35.72
N PHE A 994 -20.31 0.69 -36.14
CA PHE A 994 -19.50 -0.19 -36.97
C PHE A 994 -20.32 -0.73 -38.15
N CYS A 995 -19.60 -1.24 -39.15
CA CYS A 995 -20.16 -1.91 -40.30
C CYS A 995 -19.80 -3.41 -40.24
N LEU A 996 -20.80 -4.29 -40.27
CA LEU A 996 -20.61 -5.74 -40.19
C LEU A 996 -19.73 -6.26 -41.35
N ASP A 997 -19.99 -5.84 -42.58
CA ASP A 997 -19.19 -6.25 -43.75
C ASP A 997 -17.71 -5.84 -43.59
N CYS A 998 -17.44 -4.66 -42.99
CA CYS A 998 -16.06 -4.24 -42.70
C CYS A 998 -15.40 -5.07 -41.59
N LEU A 999 -16.16 -5.50 -40.60
CA LEU A 999 -15.67 -6.38 -39.55
C LEU A 999 -15.38 -7.78 -40.09
N GLU A 1000 -16.28 -8.36 -40.90
CA GLU A 1000 -16.08 -9.66 -41.56
C GLU A 1000 -14.79 -9.70 -42.39
N ASN A 1001 -14.55 -8.67 -43.21
CA ASN A 1001 -13.33 -8.57 -44.00
C ASN A 1001 -12.03 -8.51 -43.16
N ARG A 1002 -12.13 -8.09 -41.89
CA ARG A 1002 -11.00 -8.01 -40.97
C ARG A 1002 -10.68 -9.34 -40.28
N PHE A 1003 -11.63 -10.27 -40.28
CA PHE A 1003 -11.51 -11.62 -39.72
C PHE A 1003 -11.74 -12.67 -40.83
N PRO A 1004 -10.83 -12.81 -41.82
CA PRO A 1004 -11.00 -13.79 -42.88
C PRO A 1004 -10.87 -15.22 -42.34
N VAL A 1005 -11.77 -16.11 -42.76
CA VAL A 1005 -11.72 -17.55 -42.46
C VAL A 1005 -10.38 -18.12 -42.94
N SER A 1006 -9.66 -18.85 -42.08
CA SER A 1006 -8.43 -19.54 -42.45
C SER A 1006 -8.72 -20.55 -43.55
N ARG A 1007 -8.26 -20.27 -44.77
CA ARG A 1007 -8.50 -21.09 -45.96
C ARG A 1007 -7.81 -22.45 -45.87
N SER A 1008 -8.50 -23.43 -45.29
CA SER A 1008 -8.28 -24.85 -45.53
C SER A 1008 -9.54 -25.66 -45.24
N GLY A 1009 -10.49 -25.69 -46.19
CA GLY A 1009 -11.39 -26.82 -46.36
C GLY A 1009 -12.88 -26.69 -45.99
N PHE A 1010 -13.42 -25.50 -45.66
CA PHE A 1010 -14.86 -25.31 -45.41
C PHE A 1010 -15.52 -24.34 -46.42
N ASP A 1011 -16.82 -24.53 -46.63
CA ASP A 1011 -17.69 -23.88 -47.64
C ASP A 1011 -17.67 -22.34 -47.58
N GLU A 1012 -17.87 -21.68 -48.74
CA GLU A 1012 -17.91 -20.22 -48.91
C GLU A 1012 -19.09 -19.50 -48.19
N SER A 1013 -19.81 -20.19 -47.30
CA SER A 1013 -21.08 -19.75 -46.70
C SER A 1013 -21.02 -19.38 -45.21
N GLU A 1014 -19.87 -19.46 -44.54
CA GLU A 1014 -19.75 -19.17 -43.11
C GLU A 1014 -19.12 -17.78 -42.83
N SER A 1015 -19.69 -17.06 -41.86
CA SER A 1015 -19.16 -15.76 -41.42
C SER A 1015 -17.86 -15.93 -40.65
N GLY A 1016 -16.89 -15.04 -40.88
CA GLY A 1016 -15.62 -15.00 -40.13
C GLY A 1016 -15.70 -14.37 -38.74
N LEU A 1017 -16.90 -13.91 -38.34
CA LEU A 1017 -17.14 -13.38 -36.99
C LEU A 1017 -17.25 -14.50 -35.94
N PRO A 1018 -16.98 -14.20 -34.66
CA PRO A 1018 -17.24 -15.15 -33.58
C PRO A 1018 -18.72 -15.57 -33.55
N SER A 1019 -18.99 -16.84 -33.23
CA SER A 1019 -20.35 -17.42 -33.21
C SER A 1019 -21.32 -16.65 -32.31
N PHE A 1020 -20.81 -16.02 -31.24
CA PHE A 1020 -21.58 -15.15 -30.35
C PHE A 1020 -21.00 -13.74 -30.35
N CYS A 1021 -21.82 -12.76 -30.72
CA CYS A 1021 -21.48 -11.35 -30.67
C CYS A 1021 -22.35 -10.64 -29.62
N ILE A 1022 -21.72 -10.04 -28.61
CA ILE A 1022 -22.40 -9.27 -27.56
C ILE A 1022 -22.40 -7.80 -27.95
N ASP A 1023 -23.59 -7.28 -28.26
CA ASP A 1023 -23.82 -5.89 -28.61
C ASP A 1023 -23.83 -4.99 -27.38
#